data_AF-A0A0Q9MW03-F1
#
_entry.id   AF-A0A0Q9MW03-F1
#
_cell.length_a   1.000
_cell.length_b   1.000
_cell.length_c   1.000
_cell.angle_alpha   90.00
_cell.angle_beta   90.00
_cell.angle_gamma   90.00
#
_symmetry.space_group_name_H-M   'P 1'
#
loop_
_entity.id
_entity.type
_entity.pdbx_description
1 polymer ?
#
loop_
_entity_poly.entity_id
_entity_poly.type
_entity_poly.pdbx_seq_one_letter_code
_entity_poly.pdbx_strand_id
1 'polypeptide(L)'
;MVKIGLVSLLATSSILTASTRVEAAGVKVLTMQDAIKQGLQKSPQLRDARTDVLKKRIELEQAQHTVNNEEAKAAGLFARPHNLSQDIGTRMKVPDARSQLYLAQETLRQQGDLARYEIEKSYLTAYQDAVAEERSRKKVEEAKISVDTVQKKRKFGLADATEQDKVDKALEKAASDYKQAQLTAKSSRLALGKLLQLDMENKVELSFQPDYADLNEKMLPTYLAMGQKTTVSLLRDTEARRLADEKLNTTRNLYSNKFGPARMRVMDGLFKEQEIDMELFQASYDETLGRVKEDWQGFFMLLGFIPIPKSLLQGEFDGLRYLDDLTNALPLATMEQNKAQLQEKESRNAVIAAVRQSFLEAKGAEEAYAQALRDKDNAVSNLAKANQKLKLSLMKSEELQTYKDAVDQADQQIMAAQIAYKLALGKLDLGTGGAVNRTLREGILPYRDLDDGLSPMKPQKPKAPLGTWKLKPAVGQLLSDFSINVSKKLGATDYAIFTIDGKRVGKRTKINKSLRNLTLKFSQIDQLKVVLYKKGEVIQTLPLDGKGSTGQLVAASAENGGTSGDASGSADADGSAGANGQAGSDGSTGNNGNNGNSGNTGNNGGKGNTGTGGANGAGGGDGSANGQAGTGNGEDSDGEDEGLGTVIIGSYKVKLEALTPEAFNAATATMASSGQGMVYQSDAPGAPWVGMDDVLDPNALTDPPSSAVLSQKAVDAIKVTVEIKEPGTIASLETPEQLQGKIDMLKQDIEKLEAAKTTAVAAMKLSEIADLAVQIKDAQAQLGMLEALLKGDTKAALSQMALVNNPDALIAALSEESSPAEPGDGSTGNGGDGTLATDDDGQASEDQLASEAALQQQKLEQALAAGDPEAAAALLQQLLATQAQLADAGSGASEGLASLEAAKQKLQAALSAAQAQQDTERVATLTRSIEAVDAAKLSTQKAALFAKLDAVQALLAELPANEDVQAKLEQQVEKLLGELQQQEKLKYAPDELQELAAVADSLASITSIPASADLAEVPVTIQPLSAENVLSSNISIKFAAPPVIINGQAYLPIRSVSESFGAAVDWDPESLTVTVSTEYTTITSSINQVTAYIDGQPVVIDGPSLLLDGRTYVPLRFISESLGLGVDWNAAMQIIQITY
;
A
#
# COMPACT_ATOMS: atom_id res chain seq x y z
N MET A 1 -62.09 -29.37 -43.59
CA MET A 1 -61.31 -30.28 -42.71
C MET A 1 -59.94 -30.44 -43.36
N VAL A 2 -58.85 -30.01 -42.71
CA VAL A 2 -57.60 -29.67 -43.40
C VAL A 2 -56.38 -30.23 -42.66
N LYS A 3 -55.62 -31.09 -43.37
CA LYS A 3 -54.15 -31.28 -43.45
C LYS A 3 -53.33 -31.03 -42.16
N ILE A 4 -52.56 -32.01 -41.67
CA ILE A 4 -51.24 -32.43 -42.19
C ILE A 4 -50.24 -31.26 -42.23
N GLY A 5 -49.24 -31.27 -41.34
CA GLY A 5 -48.14 -30.30 -41.33
C GLY A 5 -47.09 -30.60 -40.25
N LEU A 6 -45.81 -30.44 -40.62
CA LEU A 6 -44.59 -30.58 -39.83
C LEU A 6 -44.65 -30.07 -38.37
N VAL A 7 -44.04 -30.83 -37.45
CA VAL A 7 -43.22 -30.25 -36.37
C VAL A 7 -41.76 -30.49 -36.73
N SER A 8 -41.18 -29.55 -37.50
CA SER A 8 -39.76 -29.54 -37.83
C SER A 8 -38.95 -28.80 -36.78
N LEU A 9 -37.65 -29.10 -36.75
CA LEU A 9 -36.62 -28.42 -35.99
C LEU A 9 -36.81 -26.89 -35.96
N LEU A 10 -36.58 -26.31 -34.78
CA LEU A 10 -35.63 -25.18 -34.61
C LEU A 10 -35.19 -25.07 -33.15
N ALA A 11 -34.66 -26.18 -32.61
CA ALA A 11 -33.77 -26.11 -31.45
C ALA A 11 -32.43 -25.55 -31.92
N THR A 12 -32.31 -24.22 -31.99
CA THR A 12 -31.00 -23.56 -32.14
C THR A 12 -30.27 -23.64 -30.82
N SER A 13 -29.62 -24.78 -30.58
CA SER A 13 -28.46 -24.83 -29.70
C SER A 13 -27.51 -23.72 -30.14
N SER A 14 -27.23 -22.74 -29.29
CA SER A 14 -26.02 -21.93 -29.45
C SER A 14 -24.85 -22.88 -29.26
N ILE A 15 -24.31 -23.37 -30.37
CA ILE A 15 -23.24 -24.35 -30.38
C ILE A 15 -22.05 -23.71 -29.68
N LEU A 16 -21.72 -24.22 -28.49
CA LEU A 16 -20.37 -24.14 -27.97
C LEU A 16 -19.50 -24.77 -29.05
N THR A 17 -18.71 -23.97 -29.76
CA THR A 17 -17.73 -24.46 -30.74
C THR A 17 -16.55 -25.07 -30.00
N ALA A 18 -16.82 -26.21 -29.37
CA ALA A 18 -15.88 -27.32 -29.27
C ALA A 18 -15.54 -27.76 -30.69
N SER A 19 -14.74 -26.95 -31.38
CA SER A 19 -14.21 -27.24 -32.70
C SER A 19 -13.52 -28.59 -32.60
N THR A 20 -14.03 -29.58 -33.33
CA THR A 20 -13.42 -30.90 -33.41
C THR A 20 -11.97 -30.72 -33.83
N ARG A 21 -11.03 -31.01 -32.93
CA ARG A 21 -9.60 -30.87 -33.21
C ARG A 21 -9.27 -31.67 -34.46
N VAL A 22 -8.97 -30.97 -35.55
CA VAL A 22 -8.10 -31.53 -36.57
C VAL A 22 -6.77 -31.76 -35.86
N GLU A 23 -6.32 -33.00 -35.81
CA GLU A 23 -5.13 -33.41 -35.07
C GLU A 23 -3.85 -33.00 -35.83
N ALA A 24 -3.68 -31.68 -36.00
CA ALA A 24 -2.47 -31.06 -36.48
C ALA A 24 -1.40 -31.23 -35.39
N ALA A 25 -0.35 -31.99 -35.69
CA ALA A 25 0.65 -32.37 -34.72
C ALA A 25 1.37 -31.16 -34.11
N GLY A 26 1.46 -31.12 -32.77
CA GLY A 26 2.46 -30.32 -32.05
C GLY A 26 1.95 -29.20 -31.13
N VAL A 27 0.67 -28.84 -31.15
CA VAL A 27 0.17 -27.79 -30.23
C VAL A 27 0.13 -28.32 -28.79
N LYS A 28 1.08 -27.88 -27.96
CA LYS A 28 1.01 -28.06 -26.51
C LYS A 28 -0.15 -27.22 -25.96
N VAL A 29 -0.98 -27.86 -25.14
CA VAL A 29 -1.82 -27.16 -24.16
C VAL A 29 -0.96 -26.90 -22.92
N LEU A 30 -1.10 -25.72 -22.32
CA LEU A 30 -0.52 -25.40 -21.02
C LEU A 30 -1.64 -24.90 -20.10
N THR A 31 -2.00 -25.69 -19.09
CA THR A 31 -2.97 -25.24 -18.06
C THR A 31 -2.29 -24.32 -17.06
N MET A 32 -3.07 -23.51 -16.34
CA MET A 32 -2.53 -22.66 -15.27
C MET A 32 -1.87 -23.50 -14.16
N GLN A 33 -2.41 -24.67 -13.82
CA GLN A 33 -1.81 -25.58 -12.84
C GLN A 33 -0.48 -26.19 -13.33
N ASP A 34 -0.37 -26.55 -14.61
CA ASP A 34 0.88 -27.04 -15.20
C ASP A 34 1.95 -25.94 -15.29
N ALA A 35 1.54 -24.68 -15.48
CA ALA A 35 2.41 -23.52 -15.43
C ALA A 35 2.95 -23.31 -14.01
N ILE A 36 2.06 -23.15 -13.01
CA ILE A 36 2.43 -22.99 -11.58
C ILE A 36 3.40 -24.12 -11.16
N LYS A 37 3.04 -25.37 -11.45
CA LYS A 37 3.84 -26.54 -11.09
C LYS A 37 5.24 -26.54 -11.71
N GLN A 38 5.39 -26.11 -12.96
CA GLN A 38 6.70 -26.04 -13.62
C GLN A 38 7.53 -24.85 -13.13
N GLY A 39 6.93 -23.67 -12.98
CA GLY A 39 7.63 -22.48 -12.48
C GLY A 39 8.11 -22.66 -11.04
N LEU A 40 7.28 -23.18 -10.13
CA LEU A 40 7.68 -23.45 -8.74
C LEU A 40 8.76 -24.56 -8.59
N GLN A 41 8.86 -25.45 -9.59
CA GLN A 41 9.94 -26.44 -9.67
C GLN A 41 11.26 -25.85 -10.20
N LYS A 42 11.20 -24.85 -11.10
CA LYS A 42 12.38 -24.29 -11.79
C LYS A 42 12.86 -22.93 -11.29
N SER A 43 12.07 -22.21 -10.48
CA SER A 43 12.42 -20.91 -9.90
C SER A 43 13.80 -20.96 -9.22
N PRO A 44 14.75 -20.10 -9.64
CA PRO A 44 16.02 -19.94 -8.94
C PRO A 44 15.83 -19.49 -7.48
N GLN A 45 14.94 -18.53 -7.24
CA GLN A 45 14.65 -17.98 -5.91
C GLN A 45 14.26 -19.11 -4.94
N LEU A 46 13.34 -20.00 -5.34
CA LEU A 46 12.92 -21.12 -4.51
C LEU A 46 14.00 -22.21 -4.36
N ARG A 47 14.91 -22.38 -5.32
CA ARG A 47 16.09 -23.25 -5.15
C ARG A 47 17.05 -22.66 -4.11
N ASP A 48 17.22 -21.35 -4.12
CA ASP A 48 18.22 -20.65 -3.31
C ASP A 48 17.74 -20.46 -1.87
N ALA A 49 16.45 -20.15 -1.66
CA ALA A 49 15.83 -20.20 -0.34
C ALA A 49 15.74 -21.63 0.26
N ARG A 50 15.53 -22.68 -0.56
CA ARG A 50 15.70 -24.08 -0.11
C ARG A 50 17.14 -24.36 0.34
N THR A 51 18.12 -23.70 -0.28
CA THR A 51 19.54 -23.84 0.07
C THR A 51 19.87 -23.10 1.38
N ASP A 52 19.30 -21.92 1.63
CA ASP A 52 19.46 -21.25 2.93
C ASP A 52 18.76 -22.00 4.07
N VAL A 53 17.56 -22.57 3.85
CA VAL A 53 16.92 -23.46 4.85
C VAL A 53 17.80 -24.68 5.20
N LEU A 54 18.58 -25.21 4.25
CA LEU A 54 19.57 -26.26 4.53
C LEU A 54 20.79 -25.72 5.29
N LYS A 55 21.30 -24.53 4.92
CA LYS A 55 22.39 -23.83 5.62
C LYS A 55 22.03 -23.55 7.07
N LYS A 56 20.87 -22.95 7.35
CA LYS A 56 20.36 -22.66 8.70
C LYS A 56 20.11 -23.91 9.54
N ARG A 57 19.80 -25.05 8.91
CA ARG A 57 19.73 -26.34 9.61
C ARG A 57 21.11 -26.81 10.08
N ILE A 58 22.11 -26.70 9.22
CA ILE A 58 23.50 -27.05 9.55
C ILE A 58 24.05 -26.09 10.62
N GLU A 59 23.75 -24.80 10.55
CA GLU A 59 24.11 -23.81 11.59
C GLU A 59 23.47 -24.17 12.95
N LEU A 60 22.21 -24.61 12.99
CA LEU A 60 21.55 -25.09 14.21
C LEU A 60 22.19 -26.38 14.77
N GLU A 61 22.54 -27.35 13.92
CA GLU A 61 23.25 -28.56 14.33
C GLU A 61 24.64 -28.22 14.89
N GLN A 62 25.38 -27.30 14.26
CA GLN A 62 26.66 -26.79 14.75
C GLN A 62 26.54 -26.02 16.07
N ALA A 63 25.49 -25.22 16.24
CA ALA A 63 25.20 -24.52 17.50
C ALA A 63 24.95 -25.53 18.64
N GLN A 64 24.12 -26.56 18.40
CA GLN A 64 23.87 -27.64 19.38
C GLN A 64 25.15 -28.39 19.74
N HIS A 65 25.96 -28.77 18.76
CA HIS A 65 27.26 -29.41 19.02
C HIS A 65 28.23 -28.48 19.78
N THR A 66 28.20 -27.18 19.51
CA THR A 66 29.05 -26.19 20.20
C THR A 66 28.67 -26.10 21.68
N VAL A 67 27.38 -25.91 21.99
CA VAL A 67 26.89 -25.84 23.38
C VAL A 67 27.16 -27.14 24.13
N ASN A 68 26.82 -28.31 23.55
CA ASN A 68 27.10 -29.61 24.16
C ASN A 68 28.61 -29.80 24.47
N ASN A 69 29.50 -29.33 23.60
CA ASN A 69 30.95 -29.38 23.80
C ASN A 69 31.45 -28.37 24.84
N GLU A 70 30.79 -27.22 25.01
CA GLU A 70 31.12 -26.21 26.02
C GLU A 70 30.63 -26.66 27.40
N GLU A 71 29.42 -27.20 27.51
CA GLU A 71 28.90 -27.83 28.74
C GLU A 71 29.75 -29.03 29.18
N ALA A 72 30.16 -29.90 28.26
CA ALA A 72 31.03 -31.03 28.56
C ALA A 72 32.43 -30.61 29.08
N LYS A 73 32.94 -29.45 28.62
CA LYS A 73 34.18 -28.85 29.18
C LYS A 73 33.93 -28.24 30.55
N ALA A 74 32.80 -27.55 30.75
CA ALA A 74 32.41 -26.93 32.01
C ALA A 74 32.13 -27.96 33.13
N ALA A 75 31.72 -29.18 32.78
CA ALA A 75 31.54 -30.29 33.71
C ALA A 75 32.86 -30.99 34.14
N GLY A 76 34.01 -30.60 33.59
CA GLY A 76 35.30 -31.23 33.86
C GLY A 76 35.93 -30.84 35.20
N LEU A 77 36.68 -31.77 35.81
CA LEU A 77 37.46 -31.55 37.05
C LEU A 77 38.50 -30.41 36.99
N PHE A 78 38.79 -29.90 35.79
CA PHE A 78 39.69 -28.77 35.54
C PHE A 78 39.03 -27.70 34.64
N ALA A 79 37.69 -27.59 34.70
CA ALA A 79 36.94 -26.55 34.00
C ALA A 79 37.45 -25.16 34.36
N ARG A 80 37.54 -24.28 33.36
CA ARG A 80 37.77 -22.84 33.59
C ARG A 80 36.42 -22.18 33.87
N PRO A 81 36.31 -21.28 34.86
CA PRO A 81 35.12 -20.43 35.01
C PRO A 81 34.94 -19.50 33.80
N HIS A 82 33.70 -19.10 33.56
CA HIS A 82 33.31 -18.15 32.51
C HIS A 82 32.83 -16.83 33.12
N ASN A 83 32.75 -15.79 32.28
CA ASN A 83 32.06 -14.54 32.62
C ASN A 83 30.64 -14.50 32.05
N LEU A 84 29.85 -13.50 32.45
CA LEU A 84 28.45 -13.36 32.04
C LEU A 84 28.27 -13.31 30.51
N SER A 85 29.17 -12.64 29.79
CA SER A 85 29.10 -12.51 28.32
C SER A 85 29.21 -13.88 27.62
N GLN A 86 30.18 -14.69 28.06
CA GLN A 86 30.37 -16.05 27.57
C GLN A 86 29.20 -16.97 27.92
N ASP A 87 28.64 -16.87 29.13
CA ASP A 87 27.50 -17.69 29.56
C ASP A 87 26.20 -17.33 28.82
N ILE A 88 25.93 -16.03 28.58
CA ILE A 88 24.78 -15.60 27.76
C ILE A 88 24.98 -16.06 26.32
N GLY A 89 26.12 -15.73 25.70
CA GLY A 89 26.38 -16.06 24.30
C GLY A 89 26.32 -17.56 24.03
N THR A 90 26.86 -18.39 24.94
CA THR A 90 26.76 -19.85 24.87
C THR A 90 25.31 -20.33 24.87
N ARG A 91 24.46 -19.78 25.74
CA ARG A 91 23.07 -20.20 25.86
C ARG A 91 22.18 -19.72 24.70
N MET A 92 22.46 -18.54 24.13
CA MET A 92 21.68 -17.97 23.04
C MET A 92 21.96 -18.62 21.66
N LYS A 93 23.17 -19.17 21.42
CA LYS A 93 23.55 -19.89 20.17
C LYS A 93 22.45 -20.79 19.58
N VAL A 94 21.78 -21.58 20.41
CA VAL A 94 20.75 -22.54 19.95
C VAL A 94 19.37 -21.87 19.74
N PRO A 95 18.83 -21.06 20.67
CA PRO A 95 17.68 -20.18 20.41
C PRO A 95 17.79 -19.34 19.13
N ASP A 96 18.95 -18.72 18.89
CA ASP A 96 19.20 -17.84 17.75
C ASP A 96 19.22 -18.62 16.43
N ALA A 97 20.02 -19.69 16.34
CA ALA A 97 20.09 -20.52 15.14
C ALA A 97 18.74 -21.21 14.84
N ARG A 98 17.95 -21.55 15.87
CA ARG A 98 16.59 -22.07 15.71
C ARG A 98 15.63 -21.02 15.18
N SER A 99 15.77 -19.77 15.62
CA SER A 99 14.99 -18.64 15.11
C SER A 99 15.25 -18.40 13.63
N GLN A 100 16.53 -18.30 13.25
CA GLN A 100 16.94 -18.09 11.86
C GLN A 100 16.48 -19.23 10.94
N LEU A 101 16.50 -20.49 11.41
CA LEU A 101 15.96 -21.62 10.68
C LEU A 101 14.43 -21.56 10.49
N TYR A 102 13.68 -21.07 11.49
CA TYR A 102 12.23 -20.88 11.35
C TYR A 102 11.91 -19.76 10.34
N LEU A 103 12.57 -18.61 10.48
CA LEU A 103 12.38 -17.48 9.56
C LEU A 103 12.75 -17.86 8.12
N ALA A 104 13.85 -18.58 7.89
CA ALA A 104 14.20 -19.08 6.55
C ALA A 104 13.13 -20.01 5.96
N GLN A 105 12.45 -20.83 6.78
CA GLN A 105 11.37 -21.71 6.33
C GLN A 105 10.12 -20.91 5.92
N GLU A 106 9.77 -19.87 6.66
CA GLU A 106 8.63 -19.00 6.34
C GLU A 106 8.93 -18.04 5.17
N THR A 107 10.17 -17.58 5.01
CA THR A 107 10.62 -16.86 3.80
C THR A 107 10.51 -17.75 2.57
N LEU A 108 10.96 -19.01 2.63
CA LEU A 108 10.78 -19.98 1.54
C LEU A 108 9.29 -20.23 1.24
N ARG A 109 8.42 -20.21 2.25
CA ARG A 109 6.97 -20.35 2.10
C ARG A 109 6.37 -19.11 1.40
N GLN A 110 6.68 -17.90 1.86
CA GLN A 110 6.20 -16.64 1.27
C GLN A 110 6.71 -16.45 -0.17
N GLN A 111 7.98 -16.76 -0.47
CA GLN A 111 8.48 -16.75 -1.84
C GLN A 111 7.75 -17.77 -2.73
N GLY A 112 7.28 -18.89 -2.16
CA GLY A 112 6.46 -19.88 -2.88
C GLY A 112 5.11 -19.32 -3.31
N ASP A 113 4.44 -18.59 -2.42
CA ASP A 113 3.17 -17.92 -2.72
C ASP A 113 3.37 -16.76 -3.72
N LEU A 114 4.44 -15.96 -3.55
CA LEU A 114 4.77 -14.85 -4.45
C LEU A 114 5.07 -15.35 -5.88
N ALA A 115 5.99 -16.31 -6.03
CA ALA A 115 6.32 -16.89 -7.33
C ALA A 115 5.08 -17.54 -7.98
N ARG A 116 4.18 -18.12 -7.18
CA ARG A 116 2.90 -18.63 -7.68
C ARG A 116 2.01 -17.49 -8.21
N TYR A 117 1.85 -16.40 -7.45
CA TYR A 117 1.06 -15.24 -7.87
C TYR A 117 1.62 -14.59 -9.14
N GLU A 118 2.94 -14.48 -9.28
CA GLU A 118 3.59 -14.00 -10.51
C GLU A 118 3.30 -14.89 -11.72
N ILE A 119 3.36 -16.22 -11.56
CA ILE A 119 3.02 -17.17 -12.63
C ILE A 119 1.53 -17.07 -12.98
N GLU A 120 0.63 -16.98 -12.01
CA GLU A 120 -0.81 -16.79 -12.25
C GLU A 120 -1.08 -15.47 -12.98
N LYS A 121 -0.48 -14.36 -12.54
CA LYS A 121 -0.57 -13.05 -13.20
C LYS A 121 -0.10 -13.11 -14.65
N SER A 122 1.11 -13.63 -14.88
CA SER A 122 1.69 -13.76 -16.22
C SER A 122 0.86 -14.69 -17.13
N TYR A 123 0.30 -15.76 -16.57
CA TYR A 123 -0.59 -16.68 -17.29
C TYR A 123 -1.88 -16.00 -17.73
N LEU A 124 -2.52 -15.22 -16.85
CA LEU A 124 -3.76 -14.52 -17.14
C LEU A 124 -3.56 -13.40 -18.18
N THR A 125 -2.46 -12.65 -18.11
CA THR A 125 -2.10 -11.67 -19.16
C THR A 125 -1.88 -12.34 -20.51
N ALA A 126 -1.07 -13.41 -20.57
CA ALA A 126 -0.83 -14.15 -21.82
C ALA A 126 -2.12 -14.77 -22.41
N TYR A 127 -3.05 -15.19 -21.56
CA TYR A 127 -4.38 -15.66 -21.97
C TYR A 127 -5.26 -14.53 -22.50
N GLN A 128 -5.27 -13.37 -21.83
CA GLN A 128 -6.01 -12.17 -22.26
C GLN A 128 -5.56 -11.69 -23.64
N ASP A 129 -4.24 -11.59 -23.86
CA ASP A 129 -3.68 -11.17 -25.15
C ASP A 129 -3.92 -12.19 -26.26
N ALA A 130 -3.85 -13.50 -25.97
CA ALA A 130 -4.16 -14.54 -26.94
C ALA A 130 -5.63 -14.47 -27.43
N VAL A 131 -6.56 -14.15 -26.54
CA VAL A 131 -7.97 -13.91 -26.90
C VAL A 131 -8.15 -12.57 -27.64
N ALA A 132 -7.35 -11.54 -27.33
CA ALA A 132 -7.34 -10.30 -28.09
C ALA A 132 -6.82 -10.51 -29.53
N GLU A 133 -5.74 -11.28 -29.73
CA GLU A 133 -5.25 -11.67 -31.06
C GLU A 133 -6.31 -12.45 -31.84
N GLU A 134 -6.97 -13.43 -31.19
CA GLU A 134 -8.08 -14.20 -31.77
C GLU A 134 -9.26 -13.30 -32.20
N ARG A 135 -9.62 -12.32 -31.36
CA ARG A 135 -10.71 -11.36 -31.63
C ARG A 135 -10.35 -10.43 -32.80
N SER A 136 -9.15 -9.87 -32.83
CA SER A 136 -8.70 -9.03 -33.95
C SER A 136 -8.57 -9.80 -35.26
N ARG A 137 -8.17 -11.09 -35.21
CA ARG A 137 -8.13 -11.95 -36.41
C ARG A 137 -9.52 -12.18 -37.02
N LYS A 138 -10.56 -12.30 -36.19
CA LYS A 138 -11.96 -12.41 -36.66
C LYS A 138 -12.42 -11.13 -37.35
N LYS A 139 -12.14 -9.96 -36.76
CA LYS A 139 -12.43 -8.66 -37.38
C LYS A 139 -11.77 -8.49 -38.75
N VAL A 140 -10.52 -8.95 -38.91
CA VAL A 140 -9.83 -8.98 -40.22
C VAL A 140 -10.58 -9.83 -41.25
N GLU A 141 -11.07 -11.01 -40.86
CA GLU A 141 -11.79 -11.90 -41.77
C GLU A 141 -13.19 -11.35 -42.15
N GLU A 142 -13.90 -10.77 -41.18
CA GLU A 142 -15.16 -10.06 -41.39
C GLU A 142 -14.99 -8.86 -42.32
N ALA A 143 -13.90 -8.10 -42.16
CA ALA A 143 -13.55 -7.01 -43.06
C ALA A 143 -13.30 -7.51 -44.49
N LYS A 144 -12.53 -8.59 -44.70
CA LYS A 144 -12.36 -9.21 -46.03
C LYS A 144 -13.68 -9.64 -46.66
N ILE A 145 -14.58 -10.24 -45.88
CA ILE A 145 -15.92 -10.66 -46.33
C ILE A 145 -16.74 -9.44 -46.78
N SER A 146 -16.65 -8.31 -46.05
CA SER A 146 -17.29 -7.06 -46.46
C SER A 146 -16.70 -6.48 -47.76
N VAL A 147 -15.38 -6.52 -47.91
CA VAL A 147 -14.65 -6.07 -49.12
C VAL A 147 -15.08 -6.87 -50.35
N ASP A 148 -15.05 -8.21 -50.28
CA ASP A 148 -15.53 -9.10 -51.35
C ASP A 148 -17.02 -8.88 -51.67
N THR A 149 -17.85 -8.64 -50.65
CA THR A 149 -19.27 -8.32 -50.81
C THR A 149 -19.49 -7.01 -51.57
N VAL A 150 -18.76 -5.94 -51.23
CA VAL A 150 -18.82 -4.65 -51.95
C VAL A 150 -18.25 -4.78 -53.36
N GLN A 151 -17.12 -5.45 -53.56
CA GLN A 151 -16.56 -5.73 -54.88
C GLN A 151 -17.54 -6.51 -55.77
N LYS A 152 -18.31 -7.45 -55.20
CA LYS A 152 -19.41 -8.14 -55.90
C LYS A 152 -20.56 -7.19 -56.24
N LYS A 153 -21.04 -6.36 -55.30
CA LYS A 153 -22.07 -5.33 -55.59
C LYS A 153 -21.65 -4.39 -56.72
N ARG A 154 -20.40 -3.90 -56.73
CA ARG A 154 -19.86 -2.99 -57.75
C ARG A 154 -19.89 -3.62 -59.16
N LYS A 155 -19.61 -4.92 -59.28
CA LYS A 155 -19.72 -5.66 -60.57
C LYS A 155 -21.15 -5.69 -61.15
N PHE A 156 -22.17 -5.42 -60.32
CA PHE A 156 -23.57 -5.29 -60.74
C PHE A 156 -24.11 -3.84 -60.70
N GLY A 157 -23.25 -2.84 -60.44
CA GLY A 157 -23.66 -1.43 -60.31
C GLY A 157 -24.48 -1.13 -59.04
N LEU A 158 -24.41 -1.99 -58.02
CA LEU A 158 -25.18 -1.90 -56.77
C LEU A 158 -24.38 -1.30 -55.60
N ALA A 159 -23.22 -0.71 -55.87
CA ALA A 159 -22.33 -0.04 -54.93
C ALA A 159 -21.42 0.93 -55.71
N ASP A 160 -20.96 2.01 -55.06
CA ASP A 160 -20.10 3.02 -55.67
C ASP A 160 -18.61 2.89 -55.27
N ALA A 161 -17.79 3.88 -55.63
CA ALA A 161 -16.36 3.89 -55.27
C ALA A 161 -16.09 4.33 -53.81
N THR A 162 -17.01 5.06 -53.18
CA THR A 162 -16.90 5.52 -51.79
C THR A 162 -17.26 4.41 -50.80
N GLU A 163 -18.20 3.51 -51.16
CA GLU A 163 -18.44 2.29 -50.40
C GLU A 163 -17.23 1.36 -50.40
N GLN A 164 -16.50 1.27 -51.52
CA GLN A 164 -15.25 0.51 -51.60
C GLN A 164 -14.16 1.09 -50.68
N ASP A 165 -13.89 2.39 -50.82
CA ASP A 165 -12.87 3.10 -50.04
C ASP A 165 -13.06 2.92 -48.52
N LYS A 166 -14.32 2.92 -48.06
CA LYS A 166 -14.68 2.68 -46.66
C LYS A 166 -14.36 1.26 -46.18
N VAL A 167 -14.68 0.21 -46.96
CA VAL A 167 -14.41 -1.18 -46.54
C VAL A 167 -12.94 -1.55 -46.67
N ASP A 168 -12.23 -0.98 -47.66
CA ASP A 168 -10.79 -1.21 -47.83
C ASP A 168 -10.01 -0.57 -46.66
N LYS A 169 -10.36 0.67 -46.25
CA LYS A 169 -9.81 1.31 -45.03
C LYS A 169 -10.17 0.58 -43.74
N ALA A 170 -11.37 -0.01 -43.65
CA ALA A 170 -11.75 -0.83 -42.50
C ALA A 170 -10.92 -2.12 -42.41
N LEU A 171 -10.60 -2.74 -43.55
CA LEU A 171 -9.70 -3.91 -43.63
C LEU A 171 -8.26 -3.53 -43.27
N GLU A 172 -7.75 -2.40 -43.77
CA GLU A 172 -6.42 -1.89 -43.43
C GLU A 172 -6.28 -1.63 -41.92
N LYS A 173 -7.25 -0.94 -41.31
CA LYS A 173 -7.26 -0.75 -39.86
C LYS A 173 -7.30 -2.08 -39.11
N ALA A 174 -8.22 -2.98 -39.45
CA ALA A 174 -8.33 -4.28 -38.78
C ALA A 174 -7.04 -5.11 -38.89
N ALA A 175 -6.32 -5.03 -40.03
CA ALA A 175 -5.05 -5.70 -40.22
C ALA A 175 -3.93 -5.10 -39.34
N SER A 176 -3.92 -3.78 -39.14
CA SER A 176 -3.04 -3.11 -38.18
C SER A 176 -3.34 -3.52 -36.75
N ASP A 177 -4.60 -3.42 -36.32
CA ASP A 177 -5.08 -3.80 -34.98
C ASP A 177 -4.73 -5.27 -34.66
N TYR A 178 -4.82 -6.17 -35.65
CA TYR A 178 -4.39 -7.57 -35.53
C TYR A 178 -2.88 -7.75 -35.43
N LYS A 179 -2.08 -7.01 -36.22
CA LYS A 179 -0.61 -7.07 -36.15
C LYS A 179 -0.11 -6.59 -34.78
N GLN A 180 -0.72 -5.55 -34.21
CA GLN A 180 -0.41 -5.08 -32.85
C GLN A 180 -0.77 -6.14 -31.81
N ALA A 181 -2.00 -6.67 -31.83
CA ALA A 181 -2.43 -7.71 -30.89
C ALA A 181 -1.57 -8.98 -30.96
N GLN A 182 -1.10 -9.36 -32.15
CA GLN A 182 -0.17 -10.49 -32.34
C GLN A 182 1.20 -10.23 -31.70
N LEU A 183 1.73 -9.01 -31.74
CA LEU A 183 2.98 -8.65 -31.09
C LEU A 183 2.84 -8.68 -29.56
N THR A 184 1.76 -8.12 -29.02
CA THR A 184 1.45 -8.18 -27.57
C THR A 184 1.33 -9.64 -27.11
N ALA A 185 0.54 -10.47 -27.81
CA ALA A 185 0.35 -11.88 -27.49
C ALA A 185 1.60 -12.75 -27.70
N LYS A 186 2.60 -12.31 -28.48
CA LYS A 186 3.94 -12.91 -28.49
C LYS A 186 4.73 -12.47 -27.26
N SER A 187 4.71 -11.19 -26.90
CA SER A 187 5.45 -10.62 -25.78
C SER A 187 5.06 -11.24 -24.43
N SER A 188 3.78 -11.23 -24.07
CA SER A 188 3.30 -11.81 -22.81
C SER A 188 3.49 -13.33 -22.73
N ARG A 189 3.36 -14.04 -23.86
CA ARG A 189 3.69 -15.48 -23.94
C ARG A 189 5.18 -15.74 -23.71
N LEU A 190 6.08 -14.88 -24.19
CA LEU A 190 7.53 -15.00 -23.92
C LEU A 190 7.87 -14.63 -22.47
N ALA A 191 7.21 -13.63 -21.88
CA ALA A 191 7.35 -13.32 -20.46
C ALA A 191 6.96 -14.51 -19.56
N LEU A 192 5.84 -15.17 -19.87
CA LEU A 192 5.45 -16.43 -19.22
C LEU A 192 6.48 -17.55 -19.49
N GLY A 193 7.00 -17.66 -20.71
CA GLY A 193 8.06 -18.60 -21.07
C GLY A 193 9.34 -18.44 -20.23
N LYS A 194 9.72 -17.19 -19.91
CA LYS A 194 10.86 -16.87 -19.03
C LYS A 194 10.65 -17.42 -17.61
N LEU A 195 9.48 -17.18 -17.00
CA LEU A 195 9.14 -17.70 -15.66
C LEU A 195 9.11 -19.24 -15.60
N LEU A 196 8.62 -19.88 -16.66
CA LEU A 196 8.52 -21.35 -16.75
C LEU A 196 9.81 -22.04 -17.24
N GLN A 197 10.81 -21.26 -17.68
CA GLN A 197 11.96 -21.73 -18.45
C GLN A 197 11.52 -22.70 -19.57
N LEU A 198 10.58 -22.25 -20.40
CA LEU A 198 10.07 -22.93 -21.57
C LEU A 198 10.23 -22.01 -22.78
N ASP A 199 10.77 -22.53 -23.88
CA ASP A 199 10.58 -21.90 -25.19
C ASP A 199 9.08 -21.86 -25.50
N MET A 200 8.57 -20.64 -25.67
CA MET A 200 7.21 -20.36 -26.12
C MET A 200 7.20 -19.32 -27.26
N GLU A 201 8.23 -19.29 -28.11
CA GLU A 201 8.18 -18.56 -29.38
C GLU A 201 7.01 -19.07 -30.24
N ASN A 202 6.87 -20.41 -30.29
CA ASN A 202 5.74 -21.09 -30.91
C ASN A 202 4.43 -20.84 -30.13
N LYS A 203 3.28 -20.91 -30.82
CA LYS A 203 1.97 -20.74 -30.17
C LYS A 203 1.64 -21.94 -29.28
N VAL A 204 1.14 -21.64 -28.09
CA VAL A 204 0.72 -22.59 -27.05
C VAL A 204 -0.76 -22.33 -26.76
N GLU A 205 -1.55 -23.39 -26.58
CA GLU A 205 -2.98 -23.26 -26.23
C GLU A 205 -3.12 -23.04 -24.73
N LEU A 206 -3.59 -21.84 -24.34
CA LEU A 206 -3.83 -21.44 -22.95
C LEU A 206 -5.33 -21.56 -22.62
N SER A 207 -5.64 -22.01 -21.41
CA SER A 207 -7.01 -22.22 -20.94
C SER A 207 -7.21 -21.69 -19.51
N PHE A 208 -7.98 -20.62 -19.38
CA PHE A 208 -8.51 -20.16 -18.09
C PHE A 208 -9.91 -20.74 -17.87
N GLN A 209 -10.16 -21.28 -16.68
CA GLN A 209 -11.49 -21.66 -16.22
C GLN A 209 -11.90 -20.71 -15.08
N PRO A 210 -13.16 -20.24 -15.03
CA PRO A 210 -13.63 -19.43 -13.91
C PRO A 210 -13.56 -20.21 -12.60
N ASP A 211 -13.04 -19.57 -11.56
CA ASP A 211 -13.21 -19.96 -10.16
C ASP A 211 -13.53 -18.73 -9.30
N TYR A 212 -14.08 -18.97 -8.10
CA TYR A 212 -14.45 -17.92 -7.14
C TYR A 212 -14.18 -18.38 -5.70
N ALA A 213 -13.95 -17.42 -4.80
CA ALA A 213 -13.72 -17.68 -3.38
C ALA A 213 -14.98 -17.48 -2.54
N ASP A 214 -14.92 -17.85 -1.27
CA ASP A 214 -15.90 -17.45 -0.27
C ASP A 214 -15.41 -16.17 0.43
N LEU A 215 -15.85 -15.00 -0.07
CA LEU A 215 -15.49 -13.68 0.48
C LEU A 215 -16.54 -13.13 1.46
N ASN A 216 -17.38 -13.98 2.07
CA ASN A 216 -18.32 -13.53 3.08
C ASN A 216 -17.59 -12.92 4.30
N GLU A 217 -18.13 -11.88 4.92
CA GLU A 217 -17.56 -11.17 6.08
C GLU A 217 -17.04 -12.11 7.20
N LYS A 218 -17.76 -13.21 7.43
CA LYS A 218 -17.42 -14.29 8.39
C LYS A 218 -16.06 -14.95 8.14
N MET A 219 -15.50 -14.81 6.94
CA MET A 219 -14.18 -15.30 6.55
C MET A 219 -13.07 -14.29 6.87
N LEU A 220 -13.35 -12.99 6.98
CA LEU A 220 -12.34 -11.97 7.31
C LEU A 220 -11.59 -12.25 8.63
N PRO A 221 -12.24 -12.66 9.74
CA PRO A 221 -11.52 -13.11 10.94
C PRO A 221 -10.60 -14.32 10.70
N THR A 222 -10.95 -15.21 9.76
CA THR A 222 -10.11 -16.36 9.38
C THR A 222 -8.90 -15.89 8.58
N TYR A 223 -9.10 -15.00 7.59
CA TYR A 223 -8.03 -14.40 6.79
C TYR A 223 -7.06 -13.60 7.68
N LEU A 224 -7.56 -12.78 8.61
CA LEU A 224 -6.75 -12.04 9.58
C LEU A 224 -5.97 -12.95 10.53
N ALA A 225 -6.58 -14.02 11.02
CA ALA A 225 -5.93 -15.01 11.88
C ALA A 225 -4.96 -15.94 11.14
N MET A 226 -4.99 -15.94 9.80
CA MET A 226 -4.03 -16.63 8.94
C MET A 226 -2.85 -15.71 8.60
N GLY A 227 -3.09 -14.49 8.09
CA GLY A 227 -2.02 -13.52 7.80
C GLY A 227 -1.12 -13.24 9.00
N GLN A 228 -1.71 -13.05 10.18
CA GLN A 228 -0.96 -12.90 11.45
C GLN A 228 -0.10 -14.11 11.86
N LYS A 229 -0.18 -15.24 11.17
CA LYS A 229 0.62 -16.46 11.38
C LYS A 229 1.55 -16.77 10.22
N THR A 230 1.50 -16.02 9.12
CA THR A 230 2.20 -16.36 7.86
C THR A 230 3.05 -15.22 7.30
N THR A 231 2.77 -13.97 7.65
CA THR A 231 3.52 -12.81 7.11
C THR A 231 4.87 -12.65 7.81
N VAL A 232 5.95 -12.73 7.03
CA VAL A 232 7.32 -12.89 7.57
C VAL A 232 7.81 -11.67 8.38
N SER A 233 7.36 -10.45 8.10
CA SER A 233 7.72 -9.26 8.91
C SER A 233 7.26 -9.42 10.37
N LEU A 234 5.96 -9.63 10.59
CA LEU A 234 5.41 -9.91 11.91
C LEU A 234 6.03 -11.15 12.55
N LEU A 235 6.31 -12.22 11.78
CA LEU A 235 6.97 -13.41 12.32
C LEU A 235 8.43 -13.14 12.74
N ARG A 236 9.16 -12.30 12.00
CA ARG A 236 10.51 -11.84 12.37
C ARG A 236 10.49 -11.06 13.68
N ASP A 237 9.54 -10.15 13.84
CA ASP A 237 9.48 -9.30 15.03
C ASP A 237 8.90 -10.08 16.24
N THR A 238 7.98 -11.04 16.00
CA THR A 238 7.54 -12.04 17.01
C THR A 238 8.71 -12.91 17.49
N GLU A 239 9.57 -13.36 16.57
CA GLU A 239 10.77 -14.11 16.89
C GLU A 239 11.83 -13.24 17.58
N ALA A 240 11.99 -11.97 17.19
CA ALA A 240 12.88 -11.03 17.87
C ALA A 240 12.43 -10.81 19.33
N ARG A 241 11.13 -10.67 19.56
CA ARG A 241 10.55 -10.63 20.91
C ARG A 241 10.76 -11.95 21.66
N ARG A 242 10.62 -13.11 21.01
CA ARG A 242 10.91 -14.42 21.62
C ARG A 242 12.39 -14.58 21.98
N LEU A 243 13.31 -14.04 21.19
CA LEU A 243 14.75 -14.03 21.50
C LEU A 243 15.08 -13.05 22.64
N ALA A 244 14.44 -11.88 22.68
CA ALA A 244 14.58 -10.95 23.80
C ALA A 244 14.02 -11.54 25.11
N ASP A 245 12.85 -12.19 25.07
CA ASP A 245 12.29 -12.98 26.18
C ASP A 245 13.31 -14.03 26.67
N GLU A 246 13.90 -14.81 25.76
CA GLU A 246 14.85 -15.88 26.10
C GLU A 246 16.18 -15.33 26.66
N LYS A 247 16.69 -14.23 26.08
CA LYS A 247 17.89 -13.51 26.53
C LYS A 247 17.69 -12.91 27.91
N LEU A 248 16.53 -12.30 28.18
CA LEU A 248 16.18 -11.77 29.50
C LEU A 248 16.02 -12.87 30.54
N ASN A 249 15.28 -13.95 30.22
CA ASN A 249 15.13 -15.10 31.11
C ASN A 249 16.49 -15.77 31.40
N THR A 250 17.34 -15.94 30.38
CA THR A 250 18.72 -16.45 30.52
C THR A 250 19.55 -15.57 31.44
N THR A 251 19.53 -14.25 31.22
CA THR A 251 20.28 -13.27 32.03
C THR A 251 19.78 -13.27 33.47
N ARG A 252 18.46 -13.21 33.71
CA ARG A 252 17.87 -13.30 35.07
C ARG A 252 18.26 -14.59 35.78
N ASN A 253 18.25 -15.73 35.07
CA ASN A 253 18.63 -17.02 35.63
C ASN A 253 20.13 -17.07 35.99
N LEU A 254 21.02 -16.47 35.18
CA LEU A 254 22.45 -16.33 35.50
C LEU A 254 22.67 -15.43 36.72
N TYR A 255 22.02 -14.26 36.79
CA TYR A 255 22.07 -13.38 37.96
C TYR A 255 21.54 -14.06 39.23
N SER A 256 20.42 -14.80 39.15
CA SER A 256 19.85 -15.52 40.29
C SER A 256 20.74 -16.68 40.77
N ASN A 257 21.41 -17.38 39.85
CA ASN A 257 22.41 -18.38 40.20
C ASN A 257 23.68 -17.77 40.82
N LYS A 258 24.11 -16.58 40.37
CA LYS A 258 25.33 -15.91 40.86
C LYS A 258 25.13 -15.20 42.20
N PHE A 259 24.00 -14.51 42.38
CA PHE A 259 23.74 -13.63 43.53
C PHE A 259 22.74 -14.22 44.54
N GLY A 260 21.98 -15.25 44.14
CA GLY A 260 21.04 -15.98 44.97
C GLY A 260 19.63 -15.36 45.02
N PRO A 261 18.57 -16.18 45.16
CA PRO A 261 17.18 -15.75 45.07
C PRO A 261 16.74 -14.83 46.22
N ALA A 262 17.53 -14.72 47.29
CA ALA A 262 17.27 -13.76 48.37
C ALA A 262 17.53 -12.30 47.95
N ARG A 263 18.46 -12.07 47.01
CA ARG A 263 18.83 -10.75 46.49
C ARG A 263 17.96 -10.36 45.29
N MET A 264 17.83 -11.29 44.33
CA MET A 264 17.02 -11.06 43.13
C MET A 264 15.53 -10.88 43.40
N ARG A 265 15.01 -11.24 44.60
CA ARG A 265 13.59 -11.19 44.96
C ARG A 265 12.84 -9.91 44.55
N VAL A 266 13.49 -8.74 44.58
CA VAL A 266 12.87 -7.46 44.17
C VAL A 266 12.73 -7.40 42.64
N MET A 267 13.82 -7.64 41.91
CA MET A 267 13.83 -7.73 40.43
C MET A 267 12.89 -8.83 39.93
N ASP A 268 12.95 -10.02 40.55
CA ASP A 268 12.03 -11.13 40.31
C ASP A 268 10.57 -10.76 40.61
N GLY A 269 10.32 -9.70 41.38
CA GLY A 269 9.00 -9.10 41.60
C GLY A 269 8.54 -8.30 40.37
N LEU A 270 9.36 -7.36 39.91
CA LEU A 270 9.10 -6.50 38.74
C LEU A 270 8.90 -7.31 37.46
N PHE A 271 9.67 -8.38 37.25
CA PHE A 271 9.50 -9.34 36.14
C PHE A 271 8.18 -10.17 36.17
N LYS A 272 7.19 -9.78 36.97
CA LYS A 272 5.82 -10.33 36.95
C LYS A 272 4.77 -9.32 36.49
N GLU A 273 5.17 -8.07 36.27
CA GLU A 273 4.31 -7.01 35.76
C GLU A 273 4.33 -7.04 34.23
N GLN A 274 3.26 -6.57 33.60
CA GLN A 274 3.01 -6.81 32.16
C GLN A 274 3.75 -5.81 31.26
N GLU A 275 4.02 -4.63 31.81
CA GLU A 275 4.95 -3.62 31.30
C GLU A 275 5.89 -3.30 32.47
N ILE A 276 7.19 -3.16 32.20
CA ILE A 276 8.20 -2.94 33.25
C ILE A 276 8.55 -1.45 33.29
N ASP A 277 8.17 -0.77 34.39
CA ASP A 277 8.62 0.59 34.71
C ASP A 277 10.16 0.60 34.79
N MET A 278 10.80 1.23 33.80
CA MET A 278 12.25 1.23 33.67
C MET A 278 12.95 2.12 34.70
N GLU A 279 12.29 3.13 35.27
CA GLU A 279 12.86 3.96 36.34
C GLU A 279 12.88 3.18 37.66
N LEU A 280 11.74 2.56 38.02
CA LEU A 280 11.62 1.68 39.18
C LEU A 280 12.54 0.45 39.06
N PHE A 281 12.67 -0.08 37.85
CA PHE A 281 13.60 -1.16 37.54
C PHE A 281 15.05 -0.76 37.74
N GLN A 282 15.49 0.36 37.16
CA GLN A 282 16.88 0.82 37.28
C GLN A 282 17.22 1.14 38.75
N ALA A 283 16.33 1.82 39.48
CA ALA A 283 16.52 2.09 40.90
C ALA A 283 16.65 0.79 41.73
N SER A 284 15.83 -0.22 41.43
CA SER A 284 15.89 -1.53 42.08
C SER A 284 17.15 -2.33 41.71
N TYR A 285 17.63 -2.16 40.47
CA TYR A 285 18.85 -2.77 39.96
C TYR A 285 20.09 -2.20 40.66
N ASP A 286 20.20 -0.87 40.74
CA ASP A 286 21.31 -0.17 41.39
C ASP A 286 21.36 -0.43 42.91
N GLU A 287 20.20 -0.52 43.58
CA GLU A 287 20.16 -0.98 44.98
C GLU A 287 20.66 -2.44 45.12
N THR A 288 20.28 -3.31 44.17
CA THR A 288 20.72 -4.72 44.16
C THR A 288 22.23 -4.84 43.95
N LEU A 289 22.82 -4.09 43.01
CA LEU A 289 24.26 -4.01 42.81
C LEU A 289 24.98 -3.39 44.02
N GLY A 290 24.41 -2.35 44.63
CA GLY A 290 24.92 -1.73 45.85
C GLY A 290 25.07 -2.73 47.00
N ARG A 291 24.02 -3.50 47.29
CA ARG A 291 24.04 -4.58 48.30
C ARG A 291 25.06 -5.68 47.98
N VAL A 292 25.26 -6.03 46.69
CA VAL A 292 26.31 -6.98 46.28
C VAL A 292 27.72 -6.38 46.49
N LYS A 293 27.89 -5.06 46.29
CA LYS A 293 29.16 -4.35 46.52
C LYS A 293 29.54 -4.29 48.00
N GLU A 294 28.58 -4.19 48.91
CA GLU A 294 28.81 -4.12 50.36
C GLU A 294 29.45 -5.39 50.95
N ASP A 295 29.04 -6.58 50.49
CA ASP A 295 29.62 -7.84 50.99
C ASP A 295 31.13 -7.95 50.76
N TRP A 296 31.63 -7.38 49.67
CA TRP A 296 33.04 -7.38 49.30
C TRP A 296 33.84 -6.21 49.90
N GLN A 297 33.21 -5.37 50.72
CA GLN A 297 33.89 -4.33 51.50
C GLN A 297 34.42 -4.84 52.85
N GLY A 298 35.47 -4.18 53.34
CA GLY A 298 36.17 -4.55 54.56
C GLY A 298 37.20 -5.66 54.39
N PHE A 299 37.61 -6.25 55.51
CA PHE A 299 38.74 -7.19 55.59
C PHE A 299 38.29 -8.58 56.06
N PHE A 300 38.88 -9.61 55.47
CA PHE A 300 38.87 -10.98 55.95
C PHE A 300 40.10 -11.23 56.83
N MET A 301 39.93 -11.89 57.98
CA MET A 301 41.01 -12.11 58.95
C MET A 301 41.68 -13.47 58.73
N LEU A 302 42.70 -13.52 57.88
CA LEU A 302 43.50 -14.72 57.68
C LEU A 302 44.25 -15.08 58.98
N LEU A 303 44.20 -16.37 59.36
CA LEU A 303 44.72 -16.91 60.62
C LEU A 303 44.21 -16.20 61.90
N GLY A 304 43.14 -15.39 61.81
CA GLY A 304 42.55 -14.66 62.93
C GLY A 304 43.25 -13.35 63.30
N PHE A 305 44.32 -12.93 62.61
CA PHE A 305 45.04 -11.68 62.92
C PHE A 305 45.62 -10.92 61.73
N ILE A 306 45.59 -11.47 60.50
CA ILE A 306 46.09 -10.78 59.30
C ILE A 306 44.89 -10.26 58.49
N PRO A 307 44.63 -8.93 58.45
CA PRO A 307 43.53 -8.36 57.67
C PRO A 307 43.89 -8.31 56.18
N ILE A 308 43.17 -9.07 55.36
CA ILE A 308 43.26 -9.04 53.89
C ILE A 308 41.97 -8.40 53.35
N PRO A 309 42.04 -7.34 52.52
CA PRO A 309 40.85 -6.79 51.85
C PRO A 309 40.06 -7.89 51.14
N LYS A 310 38.74 -7.98 51.37
CA LYS A 310 37.91 -9.03 50.74
C LYS A 310 37.97 -8.99 49.21
N SER A 311 38.11 -7.80 48.62
CA SER A 311 38.31 -7.60 47.18
C SER A 311 39.57 -8.27 46.60
N LEU A 312 40.58 -8.61 47.42
CA LEU A 312 41.74 -9.43 46.99
C LEU A 312 41.46 -10.93 47.06
N LEU A 313 40.41 -11.35 47.76
CA LEU A 313 39.89 -12.72 47.76
C LEU A 313 38.78 -12.91 46.71
N GLN A 314 38.32 -11.81 46.10
CA GLN A 314 37.36 -11.82 45.00
C GLN A 314 38.05 -12.34 43.74
N GLY A 315 37.87 -13.64 43.48
CA GLY A 315 38.38 -14.30 42.29
C GLY A 315 37.92 -13.61 41.01
N GLU A 316 38.65 -13.85 39.92
CA GLU A 316 38.47 -13.23 38.60
C GLU A 316 37.03 -13.32 38.07
N PHE A 317 36.27 -14.33 38.49
CA PHE A 317 34.87 -14.57 38.09
C PHE A 317 33.90 -14.57 39.29
N ASP A 318 34.23 -13.83 40.36
CA ASP A 318 33.41 -13.78 41.59
C ASP A 318 32.96 -12.39 42.03
N GLY A 319 31.88 -12.35 42.82
CA GLY A 319 31.16 -11.12 43.16
C GLY A 319 30.75 -10.35 41.91
N LEU A 320 31.03 -9.03 41.90
CA LEU A 320 30.77 -8.16 40.76
C LEU A 320 31.64 -8.45 39.53
N ARG A 321 32.82 -9.11 39.67
CA ARG A 321 33.75 -9.32 38.54
C ARG A 321 33.19 -10.23 37.44
N TYR A 322 32.23 -11.08 37.81
CA TYR A 322 31.43 -11.85 36.84
C TYR A 322 30.67 -10.94 35.84
N LEU A 323 30.42 -9.68 36.20
CA LEU A 323 29.74 -8.66 35.41
C LEU A 323 30.70 -7.63 34.76
N ASP A 324 32.02 -7.74 34.92
CA ASP A 324 32.97 -6.69 34.47
C ASP A 324 32.83 -6.40 32.95
N ASP A 325 32.59 -7.43 32.13
CA ASP A 325 32.33 -7.31 30.68
C ASP A 325 30.96 -6.70 30.32
N LEU A 326 29.93 -6.87 31.16
CA LEU A 326 28.52 -6.56 30.85
C LEU A 326 27.74 -6.13 32.11
N THR A 327 28.17 -5.05 32.76
CA THR A 327 27.57 -4.60 34.03
C THR A 327 26.10 -4.19 33.91
N ASN A 328 25.63 -3.86 32.71
CA ASN A 328 24.23 -3.45 32.43
C ASN A 328 23.42 -4.50 31.64
N ALA A 329 23.85 -5.77 31.58
CA ALA A 329 23.17 -6.80 30.80
C ALA A 329 21.68 -6.97 31.10
N LEU A 330 21.30 -6.92 32.40
CA LEU A 330 19.93 -7.17 32.83
C LEU A 330 19.00 -5.98 32.50
N PRO A 331 19.36 -4.70 32.76
CA PRO A 331 18.65 -3.55 32.17
C PRO A 331 18.56 -3.60 30.65
N LEU A 332 19.67 -3.86 29.95
CA LEU A 332 19.70 -3.87 28.48
C LEU A 332 18.75 -4.92 27.89
N ALA A 333 18.80 -6.17 28.38
CA ALA A 333 17.88 -7.22 27.94
C ALA A 333 16.41 -6.91 28.27
N THR A 334 16.14 -6.07 29.27
CA THR A 334 14.78 -5.61 29.60
C THR A 334 14.32 -4.51 28.63
N MET A 335 15.19 -3.57 28.29
CA MET A 335 14.92 -2.55 27.25
C MET A 335 14.71 -3.18 25.86
N GLU A 336 15.53 -4.15 25.49
CA GLU A 336 15.38 -4.93 24.25
C GLU A 336 14.04 -5.66 24.21
N GLN A 337 13.60 -6.27 25.32
CA GLN A 337 12.31 -6.93 25.43
C GLN A 337 11.14 -5.96 25.23
N ASN A 338 11.17 -4.82 25.92
CA ASN A 338 10.13 -3.77 25.80
C ASN A 338 10.07 -3.21 24.37
N LYS A 339 11.22 -2.96 23.73
CA LYS A 339 11.28 -2.50 22.33
C LYS A 339 10.68 -3.55 21.39
N ALA A 340 11.05 -4.82 21.52
CA ALA A 340 10.53 -5.89 20.68
C ALA A 340 9.02 -6.16 20.90
N GLN A 341 8.49 -5.93 22.11
CA GLN A 341 7.05 -5.96 22.37
C GLN A 341 6.30 -4.87 21.59
N LEU A 342 6.82 -3.65 21.56
CA LEU A 342 6.22 -2.54 20.81
C LEU A 342 6.27 -2.80 19.30
N GLN A 343 7.42 -3.22 18.77
CA GLN A 343 7.60 -3.53 17.35
C GLN A 343 6.72 -4.70 16.88
N GLU A 344 6.55 -5.76 17.69
CA GLU A 344 5.59 -6.83 17.35
C GLU A 344 4.14 -6.32 17.27
N LYS A 345 3.75 -5.40 18.17
CA LYS A 345 2.41 -4.77 18.20
C LYS A 345 2.16 -3.91 16.96
N GLU A 346 3.15 -3.11 16.56
CA GLU A 346 3.11 -2.27 15.35
C GLU A 346 3.00 -3.13 14.08
N SER A 347 3.92 -4.08 13.89
CA SER A 347 3.88 -5.03 12.77
C SER A 347 2.60 -5.87 12.74
N ARG A 348 2.01 -6.18 13.90
CA ARG A 348 0.71 -6.89 13.99
C ARG A 348 -0.43 -6.04 13.45
N ASN A 349 -0.47 -4.76 13.80
CA ASN A 349 -1.46 -3.83 13.29
C ASN A 349 -1.31 -3.60 11.78
N ALA A 350 -0.07 -3.46 11.28
CA ALA A 350 0.21 -3.33 9.85
C ALA A 350 -0.26 -4.57 9.05
N VAL A 351 -0.01 -5.79 9.53
CA VAL A 351 -0.51 -7.03 8.90
C VAL A 351 -2.04 -7.11 8.94
N ILE A 352 -2.68 -6.65 10.02
CA ILE A 352 -4.14 -6.56 10.10
C ILE A 352 -4.69 -5.60 9.04
N ALA A 353 -4.08 -4.42 8.86
CA ALA A 353 -4.47 -3.43 7.86
C ALA A 353 -4.28 -3.94 6.41
N ALA A 354 -3.14 -4.55 6.08
CA ALA A 354 -2.85 -5.04 4.74
C ALA A 354 -3.78 -6.21 4.30
N VAL A 355 -4.10 -7.13 5.22
CA VAL A 355 -5.06 -8.22 4.95
C VAL A 355 -6.49 -7.69 4.84
N ARG A 356 -6.84 -6.66 5.61
CA ARG A 356 -8.11 -5.91 5.50
C ARG A 356 -8.25 -5.25 4.12
N GLN A 357 -7.27 -4.45 3.71
CA GLN A 357 -7.27 -3.75 2.42
C GLN A 357 -7.36 -4.72 1.24
N SER A 358 -6.53 -5.77 1.21
CA SER A 358 -6.58 -6.77 0.13
C SER A 358 -7.89 -7.58 0.09
N PHE A 359 -8.60 -7.70 1.22
CA PHE A 359 -9.95 -8.29 1.25
C PHE A 359 -10.99 -7.37 0.60
N LEU A 360 -10.93 -6.05 0.85
CA LEU A 360 -11.80 -5.09 0.17
C LEU A 360 -11.53 -4.98 -1.33
N GLU A 361 -10.26 -5.01 -1.75
CA GLU A 361 -9.90 -5.05 -3.18
C GLU A 361 -10.50 -6.29 -3.87
N ALA A 362 -10.42 -7.45 -3.21
CA ALA A 362 -11.05 -8.68 -3.70
C ALA A 362 -12.59 -8.58 -3.74
N LYS A 363 -13.21 -7.90 -2.78
CA LYS A 363 -14.67 -7.64 -2.74
C LYS A 363 -15.14 -6.66 -3.82
N GLY A 364 -14.43 -5.56 -4.03
CA GLY A 364 -14.72 -4.61 -5.11
C GLY A 364 -14.60 -5.27 -6.48
N ALA A 365 -13.59 -6.13 -6.68
CA ALA A 365 -13.46 -6.93 -7.89
C ALA A 365 -14.54 -8.02 -8.04
N GLU A 366 -15.01 -8.60 -6.92
CA GLU A 366 -16.13 -9.56 -6.91
C GLU A 366 -17.42 -8.92 -7.42
N GLU A 367 -17.78 -7.74 -6.91
CA GLU A 367 -18.99 -7.03 -7.34
C GLU A 367 -18.85 -6.44 -8.75
N ALA A 368 -17.66 -6.00 -9.16
CA ALA A 368 -17.41 -5.61 -10.55
C ALA A 368 -17.60 -6.80 -11.53
N TYR A 369 -17.15 -8.00 -11.16
CA TYR A 369 -17.39 -9.22 -11.94
C TYR A 369 -18.86 -9.63 -11.93
N ALA A 370 -19.53 -9.54 -10.77
CA ALA A 370 -20.97 -9.79 -10.64
C ALA A 370 -21.79 -8.84 -11.52
N GLN A 371 -21.45 -7.54 -11.54
CA GLN A 371 -22.13 -6.54 -12.35
C GLN A 371 -21.93 -6.79 -13.86
N ALA A 372 -20.71 -7.10 -14.31
CA ALA A 372 -20.46 -7.45 -15.71
C ALA A 372 -21.30 -8.67 -16.17
N LEU A 373 -21.52 -9.65 -15.28
CA LEU A 373 -22.40 -10.81 -15.54
C LEU A 373 -23.88 -10.40 -15.64
N ARG A 374 -24.36 -9.46 -14.81
CA ARG A 374 -25.71 -8.88 -14.91
C ARG A 374 -25.90 -8.10 -16.23
N ASP A 375 -24.87 -7.36 -16.66
CA ASP A 375 -24.94 -6.55 -17.89
C ASP A 375 -24.93 -7.39 -19.17
N LYS A 376 -24.27 -8.55 -19.19
CA LYS A 376 -24.46 -9.55 -20.25
C LYS A 376 -25.88 -10.10 -20.27
N ASP A 377 -26.47 -10.42 -19.12
CA ASP A 377 -27.87 -10.86 -19.02
C ASP A 377 -28.83 -9.80 -19.62
N ASN A 378 -28.57 -8.52 -19.33
CA ASN A 378 -29.29 -7.37 -19.92
C ASN A 378 -29.08 -7.27 -21.44
N ALA A 379 -27.84 -7.36 -21.92
CA ALA A 379 -27.50 -7.27 -23.34
C ALA A 379 -28.13 -8.42 -24.14
N VAL A 380 -28.04 -9.66 -23.65
CA VAL A 380 -28.66 -10.85 -24.27
C VAL A 380 -30.20 -10.73 -24.27
N SER A 381 -30.79 -10.25 -23.17
CA SER A 381 -32.23 -9.95 -23.08
C SER A 381 -32.65 -8.91 -24.13
N ASN A 382 -31.85 -7.88 -24.35
CA ASN A 382 -32.11 -6.84 -25.35
C ASN A 382 -31.92 -7.34 -26.79
N LEU A 383 -30.89 -8.14 -27.06
CA LEU A 383 -30.69 -8.82 -28.35
C LEU A 383 -31.83 -9.79 -28.67
N ALA A 384 -32.40 -10.48 -27.69
CA ALA A 384 -33.58 -11.34 -27.88
C ALA A 384 -34.82 -10.51 -28.30
N LYS A 385 -35.07 -9.37 -27.64
CA LYS A 385 -36.14 -8.41 -28.01
C LYS A 385 -35.91 -7.83 -29.40
N ALA A 386 -34.67 -7.48 -29.76
CA ALA A 386 -34.30 -6.97 -31.08
C ALA A 386 -34.56 -8.01 -32.18
N ASN A 387 -34.14 -9.27 -31.97
CA ASN A 387 -34.46 -10.38 -32.88
C ASN A 387 -35.98 -10.60 -33.05
N GLN A 388 -36.79 -10.39 -32.02
CA GLN A 388 -38.25 -10.46 -32.13
C GLN A 388 -38.81 -9.29 -32.95
N LYS A 389 -38.31 -8.06 -32.77
CA LYS A 389 -38.69 -6.90 -33.60
C LYS A 389 -38.35 -7.12 -35.07
N LEU A 390 -37.15 -7.64 -35.37
CA LEU A 390 -36.72 -7.97 -36.74
C LEU A 390 -37.62 -9.03 -37.39
N LYS A 391 -37.99 -10.09 -36.66
CA LYS A 391 -38.95 -11.11 -37.14
C LYS A 391 -40.36 -10.57 -37.43
N LEU A 392 -40.71 -9.43 -36.83
CA LEU A 392 -41.97 -8.71 -37.06
C LEU A 392 -41.84 -7.56 -38.08
N SER A 393 -40.66 -7.40 -38.71
CA SER A 393 -40.32 -6.28 -39.60
C SER A 393 -40.43 -4.89 -38.95
N LEU A 394 -40.27 -4.82 -37.62
CA LEU A 394 -40.32 -3.59 -36.80
C LEU A 394 -38.92 -3.01 -36.51
N MET A 395 -37.89 -3.50 -37.22
CA MET A 395 -36.47 -3.19 -37.04
C MET A 395 -35.71 -3.63 -38.30
N LYS A 396 -34.63 -2.93 -38.67
CA LYS A 396 -33.74 -3.33 -39.78
C LYS A 396 -32.69 -4.36 -39.34
N SER A 397 -32.12 -5.10 -40.29
CA SER A 397 -30.98 -6.00 -40.00
C SER A 397 -29.71 -5.24 -39.60
N GLU A 398 -29.54 -4.01 -40.08
CA GLU A 398 -28.45 -3.09 -39.70
C GLU A 398 -28.55 -2.72 -38.21
N GLU A 399 -29.77 -2.37 -37.76
CA GLU A 399 -30.10 -2.05 -36.36
C GLU A 399 -29.96 -3.25 -35.40
N LEU A 400 -29.85 -4.48 -35.91
CA LEU A 400 -29.58 -5.66 -35.07
C LEU A 400 -28.09 -5.76 -34.69
N GLN A 401 -27.18 -5.21 -35.51
CA GLN A 401 -25.74 -5.41 -35.30
C GLN A 401 -25.26 -4.79 -33.98
N THR A 402 -25.72 -3.59 -33.64
CA THR A 402 -25.39 -2.91 -32.37
C THR A 402 -25.78 -3.72 -31.13
N TYR A 403 -26.86 -4.51 -31.18
CA TYR A 403 -27.24 -5.41 -30.09
C TYR A 403 -26.36 -6.67 -30.00
N LYS A 404 -25.68 -7.07 -31.08
CA LYS A 404 -24.63 -8.10 -31.02
C LYS A 404 -23.34 -7.50 -30.48
N ASP A 405 -22.94 -6.34 -31.02
CA ASP A 405 -21.73 -5.62 -30.62
C ASP A 405 -21.76 -5.34 -29.09
N ALA A 406 -22.93 -5.01 -28.53
CA ALA A 406 -23.14 -4.85 -27.10
C ALA A 406 -23.00 -6.16 -26.27
N VAL A 407 -23.39 -7.32 -26.82
CA VAL A 407 -23.15 -8.63 -26.18
C VAL A 407 -21.67 -9.00 -26.29
N ASP A 408 -21.07 -8.80 -27.46
CA ASP A 408 -19.64 -9.01 -27.70
C ASP A 408 -18.75 -8.05 -26.89
N GLN A 409 -19.27 -6.88 -26.45
CA GLN A 409 -18.64 -5.94 -25.52
C GLN A 409 -18.77 -6.42 -24.07
N ALA A 410 -19.97 -6.83 -23.65
CA ALA A 410 -20.21 -7.38 -22.30
C ALA A 410 -19.34 -8.63 -22.04
N ASP A 411 -19.10 -9.47 -23.06
CA ASP A 411 -18.19 -10.61 -22.95
C ASP A 411 -16.70 -10.21 -22.76
N GLN A 412 -16.29 -9.00 -23.16
CA GLN A 412 -14.93 -8.48 -22.87
C GLN A 412 -14.85 -7.91 -21.47
N GLN A 413 -15.90 -7.23 -21.01
CA GLN A 413 -16.02 -6.71 -19.65
C GLN A 413 -16.03 -7.84 -18.62
N ILE A 414 -16.80 -8.92 -18.87
CA ILE A 414 -16.78 -10.15 -18.07
C ILE A 414 -15.37 -10.74 -18.01
N MET A 415 -14.68 -10.86 -19.15
CA MET A 415 -13.34 -11.43 -19.19
C MET A 415 -12.34 -10.59 -18.38
N ALA A 416 -12.37 -9.27 -18.53
CA ALA A 416 -11.49 -8.35 -17.80
C ALA A 416 -11.78 -8.36 -16.29
N ALA A 417 -13.06 -8.28 -15.90
CA ALA A 417 -13.46 -8.31 -14.49
C ALA A 417 -13.17 -9.66 -13.82
N GLN A 418 -13.33 -10.78 -14.53
CA GLN A 418 -12.96 -12.11 -14.02
C GLN A 418 -11.45 -12.23 -13.78
N ILE A 419 -10.62 -11.66 -14.66
CA ILE A 419 -9.17 -11.63 -14.50
C ILE A 419 -8.79 -10.70 -13.33
N ALA A 420 -9.39 -9.52 -13.22
CA ALA A 420 -9.16 -8.60 -12.11
C ALA A 420 -9.53 -9.22 -10.75
N TYR A 421 -10.69 -9.88 -10.66
CA TYR A 421 -11.11 -10.65 -9.49
C TYR A 421 -10.12 -11.76 -9.16
N LYS A 422 -9.67 -12.54 -10.15
CA LYS A 422 -8.67 -13.59 -9.93
C LYS A 422 -7.33 -13.04 -9.40
N LEU A 423 -6.87 -11.91 -9.92
CA LEU A 423 -5.66 -11.23 -9.44
C LEU A 423 -5.82 -10.71 -8.01
N ALA A 424 -6.97 -10.11 -7.67
CA ALA A 424 -7.26 -9.64 -6.33
C ALA A 424 -7.37 -10.78 -5.31
N LEU A 425 -7.99 -11.91 -5.69
CA LEU A 425 -7.96 -13.15 -4.91
C LEU A 425 -6.53 -13.66 -4.68
N GLY A 426 -5.65 -13.56 -5.70
CA GLY A 426 -4.24 -13.91 -5.58
C GLY A 426 -3.46 -13.00 -4.62
N LYS A 427 -3.72 -11.69 -4.64
CA LYS A 427 -3.13 -10.72 -3.71
C LYS A 427 -3.58 -10.96 -2.26
N LEU A 428 -4.86 -11.24 -2.04
CA LEU A 428 -5.38 -11.64 -0.72
C LEU A 428 -4.81 -13.00 -0.26
N ASP A 429 -4.62 -13.96 -1.17
CA ASP A 429 -4.03 -15.26 -0.83
C ASP A 429 -2.57 -15.14 -0.39
N LEU A 430 -1.79 -14.27 -1.04
CA LEU A 430 -0.42 -13.92 -0.63
C LEU A 430 -0.40 -13.29 0.77
N GLY A 431 -1.27 -12.31 1.04
CA GLY A 431 -1.38 -11.67 2.36
C GLY A 431 -1.89 -12.60 3.47
N THR A 432 -2.54 -13.71 3.12
CA THR A 432 -3.10 -14.69 4.07
C THR A 432 -2.35 -16.04 4.09
N GLY A 433 -1.21 -16.14 3.39
CA GLY A 433 -0.36 -17.33 3.36
C GLY A 433 -1.06 -18.59 2.82
N GLY A 434 -1.76 -18.44 1.69
CA GLY A 434 -2.40 -19.57 1.01
C GLY A 434 -3.75 -19.96 1.61
N ALA A 435 -4.50 -19.03 2.23
CA ALA A 435 -5.79 -19.33 2.87
C ALA A 435 -6.98 -19.27 1.89
N VAL A 436 -7.05 -18.26 1.03
CA VAL A 436 -8.12 -18.07 0.03
C VAL A 436 -8.16 -19.25 -0.94
N ASN A 437 -6.99 -19.73 -1.38
CA ASN A 437 -6.84 -20.86 -2.28
C ASN A 437 -7.47 -22.17 -1.77
N ARG A 438 -7.74 -22.29 -0.47
CA ARG A 438 -8.42 -23.46 0.14
C ARG A 438 -9.95 -23.34 0.10
N THR A 439 -10.47 -22.17 -0.27
CA THR A 439 -11.91 -21.84 -0.35
C THR A 439 -12.43 -21.75 -1.79
N LEU A 440 -11.52 -21.75 -2.78
CA LEU A 440 -11.85 -21.63 -4.20
C LEU A 440 -12.80 -22.74 -4.66
N ARG A 441 -13.73 -22.36 -5.54
CA ARG A 441 -14.71 -23.24 -6.16
C ARG A 441 -14.70 -23.01 -7.67
N GLU A 442 -14.58 -24.09 -8.44
CA GLU A 442 -14.70 -24.05 -9.89
C GLU A 442 -16.12 -23.59 -10.31
N GLY A 443 -16.21 -22.69 -11.28
CA GLY A 443 -17.46 -22.19 -11.83
C GLY A 443 -17.57 -20.66 -11.85
N ILE A 444 -18.67 -20.17 -12.43
CA ILE A 444 -18.99 -18.74 -12.48
C ILE A 444 -19.53 -18.31 -11.11
N LEU A 445 -19.08 -17.13 -10.64
CA LEU A 445 -19.55 -16.46 -9.43
C LEU A 445 -21.11 -16.40 -9.37
N PRO A 446 -21.76 -16.71 -8.23
CA PRO A 446 -23.24 -16.72 -8.11
C PRO A 446 -23.85 -15.31 -7.99
N TYR A 447 -23.64 -14.48 -9.03
CA TYR A 447 -23.90 -13.02 -9.11
C TYR A 447 -25.34 -12.52 -8.90
N ARG A 448 -26.33 -13.41 -8.69
CA ARG A 448 -27.76 -13.07 -8.63
C ARG A 448 -28.27 -12.79 -7.22
N ASP A 449 -27.69 -13.44 -6.22
CA ASP A 449 -28.08 -13.42 -4.81
C ASP A 449 -26.83 -13.18 -3.94
N LEU A 450 -25.95 -12.29 -4.39
CA LEU A 450 -24.62 -12.09 -3.82
C LEU A 450 -24.66 -11.15 -2.60
N ASP A 451 -23.97 -11.52 -1.52
CA ASP A 451 -23.87 -10.73 -0.30
C ASP A 451 -22.91 -9.57 -0.55
N ASP A 452 -23.44 -8.34 -0.60
CA ASP A 452 -22.73 -7.13 -1.05
C ASP A 452 -21.48 -6.80 -0.20
N GLY A 453 -21.41 -7.34 1.03
CA GLY A 453 -20.32 -7.08 1.97
C GLY A 453 -20.32 -5.67 2.56
N LEU A 454 -21.29 -4.84 2.18
CA LEU A 454 -21.36 -3.40 2.41
C LEU A 454 -22.69 -2.96 3.06
N SER A 455 -23.72 -3.80 2.99
CA SER A 455 -24.93 -3.66 3.79
C SER A 455 -24.58 -3.75 5.27
N PRO A 456 -24.88 -2.73 6.10
CA PRO A 456 -24.66 -2.83 7.53
C PRO A 456 -25.45 -4.02 8.09
N MET A 457 -24.81 -4.84 8.94
CA MET A 457 -25.46 -5.97 9.59
C MET A 457 -26.81 -5.53 10.17
N LYS A 458 -27.90 -6.21 9.78
CA LYS A 458 -29.14 -6.16 10.57
C LYS A 458 -28.80 -6.73 11.95
N PRO A 459 -28.74 -5.92 13.02
CA PRO A 459 -28.05 -6.31 14.24
C PRO A 459 -28.74 -7.53 14.84
N GLN A 460 -28.01 -8.63 15.00
CA GLN A 460 -28.51 -9.79 15.73
C GLN A 460 -28.70 -9.40 17.19
N LYS A 461 -29.95 -9.08 17.56
CA LYS A 461 -30.30 -8.61 18.90
C LYS A 461 -29.57 -9.43 19.97
N PRO A 462 -28.74 -8.80 20.82
CA PRO A 462 -27.94 -9.52 21.80
C PRO A 462 -28.87 -10.38 22.68
N LYS A 463 -28.54 -11.66 22.82
CA LYS A 463 -29.38 -12.62 23.55
C LYS A 463 -29.47 -12.17 25.01
N ALA A 464 -30.67 -11.73 25.40
CA ALA A 464 -30.92 -11.08 26.69
C ALA A 464 -30.30 -11.86 27.87
N PRO A 465 -29.66 -11.17 28.84
CA PRO A 465 -28.87 -11.80 29.88
C PRO A 465 -29.66 -12.82 30.69
N LEU A 466 -29.03 -13.96 30.94
CA LEU A 466 -29.62 -15.09 31.68
C LEU A 466 -29.61 -14.85 33.20
N GLY A 467 -28.81 -13.88 33.65
CA GLY A 467 -28.78 -13.39 35.03
C GLY A 467 -27.77 -12.27 35.25
N THR A 468 -27.51 -11.98 36.51
CA THR A 468 -26.46 -11.08 36.99
C THR A 468 -25.68 -11.73 38.13
N TRP A 469 -24.44 -11.29 38.34
CA TRP A 469 -23.59 -11.69 39.45
C TRP A 469 -23.10 -10.48 40.24
N LYS A 470 -22.82 -10.66 41.54
CA LYS A 470 -22.27 -9.64 42.44
C LYS A 470 -21.26 -10.25 43.41
N LEU A 471 -20.07 -9.66 43.49
CA LEU A 471 -19.00 -9.94 44.44
C LEU A 471 -18.91 -8.77 45.45
N LYS A 472 -18.94 -9.05 46.74
CA LYS A 472 -18.79 -8.03 47.81
C LYS A 472 -17.61 -8.36 48.72
N PRO A 473 -16.81 -7.40 49.20
CA PRO A 473 -15.84 -7.68 50.26
C PRO A 473 -16.56 -8.12 51.54
N ALA A 474 -16.01 -9.11 52.23
CA ALA A 474 -16.57 -9.72 53.43
C ALA A 474 -15.77 -9.34 54.69
N VAL A 475 -14.44 -9.47 54.65
CA VAL A 475 -13.51 -9.03 55.71
C VAL A 475 -12.20 -8.57 55.06
N GLY A 476 -11.99 -7.25 55.00
CA GLY A 476 -10.85 -6.65 54.29
C GLY A 476 -10.87 -6.89 52.78
N GLN A 477 -9.74 -6.62 52.11
CA GLN A 477 -9.58 -6.83 50.66
C GLN A 477 -9.34 -8.30 50.25
N LEU A 478 -9.11 -9.20 51.22
CA LEU A 478 -8.64 -10.57 50.97
C LEU A 478 -9.75 -11.63 50.88
N LEU A 479 -10.96 -11.32 51.33
CA LEU A 479 -12.08 -12.26 51.40
C LEU A 479 -13.37 -11.62 50.90
N SER A 480 -14.06 -12.32 49.99
CA SER A 480 -15.22 -11.81 49.26
C SER A 480 -16.40 -12.80 49.24
N ASP A 481 -17.62 -12.26 49.30
CA ASP A 481 -18.90 -12.94 49.17
C ASP A 481 -19.40 -12.85 47.71
N PHE A 482 -19.49 -13.98 46.99
CA PHE A 482 -19.98 -14.02 45.60
C PHE A 482 -21.41 -14.55 45.52
N SER A 483 -22.27 -13.87 44.75
CA SER A 483 -23.70 -14.14 44.63
C SER A 483 -24.18 -14.02 43.18
N ILE A 484 -25.23 -14.77 42.82
CA ILE A 484 -25.89 -14.67 41.51
C ILE A 484 -27.40 -14.54 41.64
N ASN A 485 -28.01 -13.87 40.65
CA ASN A 485 -29.45 -13.81 40.43
C ASN A 485 -29.72 -14.23 38.97
N VAL A 486 -30.34 -15.39 38.77
CA VAL A 486 -30.59 -15.98 37.44
C VAL A 486 -32.08 -16.12 37.16
N SER A 487 -32.46 -16.04 35.89
CA SER A 487 -33.85 -16.10 35.46
C SER A 487 -34.53 -17.38 35.94
N LYS A 488 -35.70 -17.23 36.59
CA LYS A 488 -36.53 -18.36 37.07
C LYS A 488 -36.87 -19.37 35.96
N LYS A 489 -36.86 -18.93 34.68
CA LYS A 489 -37.08 -19.78 33.50
C LYS A 489 -36.04 -20.91 33.36
N LEU A 490 -34.81 -20.72 33.85
CA LEU A 490 -33.75 -21.74 33.81
C LEU A 490 -33.98 -22.89 34.81
N GLY A 491 -34.79 -22.67 35.86
CA GLY A 491 -35.12 -23.69 36.85
C GLY A 491 -33.95 -24.18 37.70
N ALA A 492 -32.87 -23.42 37.81
CA ALA A 492 -31.71 -23.73 38.65
C ALA A 492 -32.09 -23.77 40.15
N THR A 493 -31.58 -24.76 40.87
CA THR A 493 -31.73 -24.90 42.33
C THR A 493 -30.47 -24.47 43.08
N ASP A 494 -29.30 -24.72 42.48
CA ASP A 494 -27.99 -24.47 43.08
C ASP A 494 -26.98 -24.01 42.01
N TYR A 495 -25.85 -23.44 42.44
CA TYR A 495 -24.73 -23.07 41.60
C TYR A 495 -23.38 -23.38 42.26
N ALA A 496 -22.32 -23.38 41.46
CA ALA A 496 -20.94 -23.37 41.91
C ALA A 496 -20.07 -22.54 40.96
N ILE A 497 -18.94 -22.04 41.47
CA ILE A 497 -17.94 -21.30 40.69
C ILE A 497 -16.78 -22.25 40.40
N PHE A 498 -16.20 -22.14 39.20
CA PHE A 498 -14.98 -22.82 38.80
C PHE A 498 -14.05 -21.82 38.09
N THR A 499 -12.75 -22.06 38.08
CA THR A 499 -11.84 -21.39 37.14
C THR A 499 -12.06 -21.89 35.71
N ILE A 500 -11.50 -21.21 34.70
CA ILE A 500 -11.49 -21.70 33.31
C ILE A 500 -10.91 -23.12 33.24
N ASP A 501 -9.75 -23.38 33.88
CA ASP A 501 -9.14 -24.72 34.04
C ASP A 501 -9.88 -25.68 35.00
N GLY A 502 -11.14 -25.38 35.36
CA GLY A 502 -12.03 -26.32 36.02
C GLY A 502 -11.76 -26.56 37.51
N LYS A 503 -10.88 -25.77 38.15
CA LYS A 503 -10.67 -25.84 39.60
C LYS A 503 -11.84 -25.17 40.32
N ARG A 504 -12.44 -25.88 41.28
CA ARG A 504 -13.65 -25.42 41.97
C ARG A 504 -13.35 -24.33 42.99
N VAL A 505 -14.01 -23.17 42.87
CA VAL A 505 -13.95 -22.09 43.86
C VAL A 505 -15.14 -22.22 44.82
N GLY A 506 -14.88 -22.77 46.01
CA GLY A 506 -15.85 -22.86 47.11
C GLY A 506 -16.95 -23.92 46.95
N LYS A 507 -17.89 -23.94 47.91
CA LYS A 507 -18.92 -24.99 48.04
C LYS A 507 -20.16 -24.72 47.16
N ARG A 508 -20.87 -25.78 46.75
CA ARG A 508 -22.16 -25.65 46.03
C ARG A 508 -23.16 -24.91 46.92
N THR A 509 -23.83 -23.91 46.36
CA THR A 509 -24.68 -22.98 47.11
C THR A 509 -26.00 -22.80 46.39
N LYS A 510 -27.11 -22.63 47.13
CA LYS A 510 -28.44 -22.42 46.53
C LYS A 510 -28.53 -21.07 45.80
N ILE A 511 -29.31 -21.00 44.72
CA ILE A 511 -29.63 -19.72 44.07
C ILE A 511 -30.26 -18.78 45.13
N ASN A 512 -29.90 -17.49 45.10
CA ASN A 512 -30.24 -16.48 46.11
C ASN A 512 -29.54 -16.64 47.48
N LYS A 513 -28.43 -17.39 47.57
CA LYS A 513 -27.48 -17.35 48.69
C LYS A 513 -26.07 -17.10 48.16
N SER A 514 -25.27 -16.30 48.86
CA SER A 514 -23.87 -16.08 48.50
C SER A 514 -22.99 -17.25 48.92
N LEU A 515 -22.02 -17.63 48.08
CA LEU A 515 -20.77 -18.19 48.58
C LEU A 515 -20.09 -17.10 49.42
N ARG A 516 -19.42 -17.49 50.50
CA ARG A 516 -18.79 -16.55 51.45
C ARG A 516 -17.33 -16.83 51.67
N ASN A 517 -16.60 -15.78 52.08
CA ASN A 517 -15.19 -15.84 52.45
C ASN A 517 -14.31 -16.48 51.36
N LEU A 518 -14.48 -16.06 50.12
CA LEU A 518 -13.67 -16.53 48.98
C LEU A 518 -12.46 -15.62 48.78
N THR A 519 -11.28 -16.20 48.57
CA THR A 519 -10.07 -15.48 48.13
C THR A 519 -10.17 -15.18 46.63
N LEU A 520 -11.06 -14.26 46.25
CA LEU A 520 -11.25 -13.79 44.87
C LEU A 520 -10.83 -12.33 44.73
N LYS A 521 -9.89 -12.07 43.81
CA LYS A 521 -9.56 -10.72 43.35
C LYS A 521 -10.62 -10.22 42.36
N PHE A 522 -10.98 -8.94 42.47
CA PHE A 522 -11.94 -8.28 41.56
C PHE A 522 -11.44 -8.16 40.11
N SER A 523 -10.14 -8.34 39.87
CA SER A 523 -9.48 -8.35 38.56
C SER A 523 -9.31 -9.74 37.93
N GLN A 524 -9.87 -10.80 38.54
CA GLN A 524 -9.75 -12.19 38.06
C GLN A 524 -11.12 -12.88 37.93
N ILE A 525 -12.14 -12.13 37.50
CA ILE A 525 -13.51 -12.62 37.34
C ILE A 525 -13.76 -13.23 35.96
N ASP A 526 -13.09 -12.68 34.94
CA ASP A 526 -12.87 -13.25 33.61
C ASP A 526 -12.38 -14.71 33.68
N GLN A 527 -11.49 -15.03 34.61
CA GLN A 527 -10.93 -16.36 34.81
C GLN A 527 -11.91 -17.35 35.48
N LEU A 528 -13.18 -16.98 35.66
CA LEU A 528 -14.19 -17.77 36.37
C LEU A 528 -15.43 -18.06 35.51
N LYS A 529 -16.05 -19.21 35.77
CA LYS A 529 -17.33 -19.64 35.18
C LYS A 529 -18.30 -20.18 36.21
N VAL A 530 -19.58 -19.88 36.04
CA VAL A 530 -20.67 -20.31 36.91
C VAL A 530 -21.34 -21.54 36.32
N VAL A 531 -21.36 -22.64 37.09
CA VAL A 531 -22.09 -23.87 36.73
C VAL A 531 -23.39 -23.90 37.51
N LEU A 532 -24.52 -23.91 36.80
CA LEU A 532 -25.86 -24.02 37.36
C LEU A 532 -26.27 -25.50 37.46
N TYR A 533 -26.98 -25.82 38.54
CA TYR A 533 -27.47 -27.17 38.83
C TYR A 533 -28.99 -27.18 39.06
N LYS A 534 -29.63 -28.30 38.77
CA LYS A 534 -31.05 -28.57 39.06
C LYS A 534 -31.18 -29.96 39.65
N LYS A 535 -31.70 -30.08 40.88
CA LYS A 535 -31.81 -31.35 41.64
C LYS A 535 -30.50 -32.12 41.90
N GLY A 536 -29.36 -31.65 41.39
CA GLY A 536 -28.04 -32.28 41.56
C GLY A 536 -27.24 -32.36 40.25
N GLU A 537 -27.93 -32.42 39.11
CA GLU A 537 -27.38 -32.46 37.76
C GLU A 537 -26.96 -31.05 37.30
N VAL A 538 -25.94 -30.97 36.44
CA VAL A 538 -25.55 -29.73 35.75
C VAL A 538 -26.56 -29.43 34.65
N ILE A 539 -27.05 -28.19 34.58
CA ILE A 539 -27.97 -27.75 33.51
C ILE A 539 -27.36 -26.75 32.54
N GLN A 540 -26.39 -25.93 32.99
CA GLN A 540 -25.75 -24.93 32.14
C GLN A 540 -24.44 -24.45 32.77
N THR A 541 -23.44 -24.17 31.95
CA THR A 541 -22.26 -23.36 32.32
C THR A 541 -22.43 -21.98 31.71
N LEU A 542 -22.18 -20.94 32.48
CA LEU A 542 -22.29 -19.54 32.10
C LEU A 542 -20.94 -18.85 32.37
N PRO A 543 -20.32 -18.20 31.37
CA PRO A 543 -19.21 -17.29 31.63
C PRO A 543 -19.69 -16.08 32.44
N LEU A 544 -18.74 -15.38 33.06
CA LEU A 544 -18.98 -14.15 33.81
C LEU A 544 -18.58 -12.96 32.95
N ASP A 545 -19.54 -12.06 32.71
CA ASP A 545 -19.37 -10.88 31.87
C ASP A 545 -19.43 -9.60 32.73
N GLY A 546 -18.73 -8.55 32.33
CA GLY A 546 -18.50 -7.31 33.08
C GLY A 546 -17.28 -7.34 34.02
N LYS A 547 -16.73 -6.16 34.34
CA LYS A 547 -15.52 -5.98 35.16
C LYS A 547 -15.85 -5.65 36.63
N GLY A 548 -14.99 -6.06 37.57
CA GLY A 548 -15.01 -5.58 38.96
C GLY A 548 -15.96 -6.31 39.91
N SER A 549 -16.92 -5.59 40.51
CA SER A 549 -17.74 -6.11 41.63
C SER A 549 -19.13 -6.61 41.24
N THR A 550 -19.62 -6.33 40.03
CA THR A 550 -20.91 -6.81 39.53
C THR A 550 -20.89 -6.94 38.02
N GLY A 551 -21.70 -7.83 37.46
CA GLY A 551 -21.85 -7.96 36.02
C GLY A 551 -22.96 -8.92 35.60
N GLN A 552 -22.90 -9.37 34.34
CA GLN A 552 -23.94 -10.15 33.67
C GLN A 552 -23.56 -11.63 33.56
N LEU A 553 -24.58 -12.48 33.39
CA LEU A 553 -24.42 -13.89 33.07
C LEU A 553 -25.01 -14.12 31.67
N VAL A 554 -24.14 -14.21 30.67
CA VAL A 554 -24.51 -14.46 29.28
C VAL A 554 -24.53 -15.96 28.98
N ALA A 555 -25.21 -16.38 27.91
CA ALA A 555 -25.12 -17.75 27.44
C ALA A 555 -23.70 -18.04 26.94
N ALA A 556 -23.15 -19.21 27.26
CA ALA A 556 -21.90 -19.65 26.63
C ALA A 556 -22.09 -19.73 25.11
N SER A 557 -21.24 -19.03 24.36
CA SER A 557 -21.12 -19.21 22.92
C SER A 557 -20.69 -20.64 22.60
N ALA A 558 -21.17 -21.18 21.49
CA ALA A 558 -20.78 -22.51 21.03
C ALA A 558 -19.41 -22.44 20.34
N GLU A 559 -18.34 -22.48 21.13
CA GLU A 559 -16.99 -22.74 20.62
C GLU A 559 -16.93 -24.14 19.99
N ASN A 560 -16.26 -24.27 18.85
CA ASN A 560 -15.96 -25.58 18.25
C ASN A 560 -14.95 -26.32 19.12
N GLY A 561 -15.44 -27.17 20.01
CA GLY A 561 -14.59 -28.00 20.87
C GLY A 561 -13.74 -28.98 20.07
N GLY A 562 -12.43 -28.80 20.08
CA GLY A 562 -11.49 -29.79 19.58
C GLY A 562 -11.48 -31.04 20.46
N THR A 563 -11.72 -32.21 19.88
CA THR A 563 -11.61 -33.50 20.58
C THR A 563 -10.21 -34.08 20.44
N SER A 564 -9.32 -33.74 21.38
CA SER A 564 -8.06 -34.47 21.57
C SER A 564 -8.33 -35.83 22.21
N GLY A 565 -8.15 -36.89 21.41
CA GLY A 565 -8.44 -38.27 21.79
C GLY A 565 -7.20 -39.15 21.88
N ASP A 566 -6.22 -38.77 22.70
CA ASP A 566 -5.03 -39.61 22.93
C ASP A 566 -5.35 -40.81 23.81
N ALA A 567 -5.47 -41.98 23.17
CA ALA A 567 -5.51 -43.29 23.82
C ALA A 567 -4.76 -44.31 22.96
N SER A 568 -3.50 -44.57 23.29
CA SER A 568 -2.66 -45.55 22.60
C SER A 568 -3.09 -46.99 22.94
N GLY A 569 -3.37 -47.82 21.93
CA GLY A 569 -3.98 -49.14 22.15
C GLY A 569 -4.06 -50.07 20.93
N SER A 570 -2.90 -50.46 20.40
CA SER A 570 -2.66 -51.70 19.61
C SER A 570 -3.66 -52.20 18.54
N ALA A 571 -3.23 -52.09 17.27
CA ALA A 571 -3.09 -53.20 16.30
C ALA A 571 -4.31 -53.89 15.61
N ASP A 572 -3.98 -54.40 14.41
CA ASP A 572 -4.59 -55.48 13.60
C ASP A 572 -5.86 -55.24 12.73
N ALA A 573 -5.83 -55.94 11.57
CA ALA A 573 -6.82 -56.04 10.46
C ALA A 573 -7.14 -54.74 9.67
N ASP A 574 -7.02 -54.62 8.33
CA ASP A 574 -7.29 -55.49 7.15
C ASP A 574 -8.68 -55.24 6.50
N GLY A 575 -8.76 -55.34 5.16
CA GLY A 575 -9.92 -55.00 4.32
C GLY A 575 -9.96 -53.51 3.91
N SER A 576 -9.74 -53.05 2.67
CA SER A 576 -10.11 -53.48 1.31
C SER A 576 -11.39 -52.80 0.76
N ALA A 577 -11.18 -52.06 -0.34
CA ALA A 577 -12.12 -51.72 -1.43
C ALA A 577 -13.54 -51.17 -1.17
N GLY A 578 -13.87 -50.04 -1.82
CA GLY A 578 -14.61 -50.20 -3.09
C GLY A 578 -15.86 -49.34 -3.36
N ALA A 579 -15.71 -48.39 -4.29
CA ALA A 579 -16.63 -48.06 -5.40
C ALA A 579 -18.02 -47.38 -5.17
N ASN A 580 -18.24 -46.36 -6.02
CA ASN A 580 -19.46 -45.95 -6.75
C ASN A 580 -20.85 -45.88 -6.05
N GLY A 581 -21.51 -44.73 -6.20
CA GLY A 581 -22.94 -44.54 -5.97
C GLY A 581 -23.46 -43.23 -6.59
N GLN A 582 -23.92 -43.28 -7.84
CA GLN A 582 -24.23 -42.09 -8.66
C GLN A 582 -25.75 -41.80 -8.76
N ALA A 583 -26.09 -40.52 -8.98
CA ALA A 583 -27.37 -39.97 -9.46
C ALA A 583 -28.57 -39.92 -8.48
N GLY A 584 -29.50 -39.00 -8.79
CA GLY A 584 -30.82 -38.85 -8.14
C GLY A 584 -31.34 -37.40 -8.18
N SER A 585 -32.10 -37.04 -9.21
CA SER A 585 -32.80 -35.74 -9.30
C SER A 585 -34.18 -35.78 -8.66
N ASP A 586 -34.66 -34.60 -8.24
CA ASP A 586 -36.05 -34.07 -8.28
C ASP A 586 -36.29 -33.13 -7.07
N GLY A 587 -37.17 -32.12 -7.11
CA GLY A 587 -37.97 -31.61 -8.21
C GLY A 587 -39.20 -30.80 -7.74
N SER A 588 -39.66 -29.87 -8.59
CA SER A 588 -41.03 -29.31 -8.62
C SER A 588 -41.53 -28.25 -7.59
N THR A 589 -41.69 -27.03 -8.11
CA THR A 589 -42.88 -26.13 -8.00
C THR A 589 -43.30 -25.49 -6.65
N GLY A 590 -43.16 -24.16 -6.58
CA GLY A 590 -43.96 -23.20 -5.78
C GLY A 590 -44.59 -22.13 -6.72
N ASN A 591 -45.61 -21.37 -6.28
CA ASN A 591 -46.45 -20.56 -7.21
C ASN A 591 -47.24 -19.39 -6.55
N ASN A 592 -47.67 -18.42 -7.37
CA ASN A 592 -48.67 -17.34 -7.13
C ASN A 592 -48.18 -16.16 -6.24
N GLY A 593 -48.53 -14.88 -6.44
CA GLY A 593 -49.23 -14.12 -7.50
C GLY A 593 -49.35 -12.62 -7.07
N ASN A 594 -49.08 -11.59 -7.88
CA ASN A 594 -49.89 -10.97 -8.97
C ASN A 594 -50.46 -9.57 -8.57
N ASN A 595 -50.69 -8.68 -9.56
CA ASN A 595 -51.38 -7.35 -9.53
C ASN A 595 -50.58 -6.13 -8.97
N GLY A 596 -50.59 -4.91 -9.55
CA GLY A 596 -51.04 -4.45 -10.88
C GLY A 596 -51.41 -2.93 -10.97
N ASN A 597 -51.11 -2.25 -12.11
CA ASN A 597 -51.52 -0.86 -12.51
C ASN A 597 -50.89 0.31 -11.68
N SER A 598 -50.79 1.60 -12.07
CA SER A 598 -50.63 2.42 -13.32
C SER A 598 -50.49 3.91 -12.87
N GLY A 599 -49.92 4.92 -13.56
CA GLY A 599 -49.34 5.10 -14.90
C GLY A 599 -50.02 6.24 -15.69
N ASN A 600 -49.31 7.33 -16.10
CA ASN A 600 -49.87 8.48 -16.88
C ASN A 600 -48.81 9.29 -17.70
N THR A 601 -49.20 10.33 -18.46
CA THR A 601 -48.57 10.73 -19.76
C THR A 601 -48.48 12.25 -20.13
N GLY A 602 -47.59 12.62 -21.08
CA GLY A 602 -47.58 13.87 -21.92
C GLY A 602 -46.14 14.30 -22.34
N ASN A 603 -45.71 14.62 -23.58
CA ASN A 603 -46.27 15.25 -24.82
C ASN A 603 -46.39 16.80 -24.70
N ASN A 604 -46.02 17.72 -25.62
CA ASN A 604 -45.59 17.80 -27.06
C ASN A 604 -44.77 19.14 -27.24
N GLY A 605 -44.04 19.57 -28.30
CA GLY A 605 -43.64 19.08 -29.64
C GLY A 605 -43.88 20.14 -30.77
N GLY A 606 -42.86 20.54 -31.58
CA GLY A 606 -42.98 21.64 -32.58
C GLY A 606 -41.80 21.81 -33.59
N LYS A 607 -41.96 22.66 -34.64
CA LYS A 607 -41.01 22.83 -35.78
C LYS A 607 -40.83 24.30 -36.27
N GLY A 608 -39.60 24.67 -36.65
CA GLY A 608 -39.26 25.07 -38.04
C GLY A 608 -39.05 26.55 -38.46
N ASN A 609 -38.14 26.71 -39.45
CA ASN A 609 -38.23 27.52 -40.69
C ASN A 609 -37.41 28.83 -40.88
N THR A 610 -36.74 28.94 -42.04
CA THR A 610 -36.18 30.14 -42.75
C THR A 610 -35.14 31.04 -42.04
N GLY A 611 -34.18 31.70 -42.75
CA GLY A 611 -33.79 31.60 -44.17
C GLY A 611 -33.16 32.90 -44.74
N THR A 612 -32.27 32.79 -45.74
CA THR A 612 -31.60 33.88 -46.52
C THR A 612 -30.63 34.81 -45.75
N GLY A 613 -29.58 35.39 -46.36
CA GLY A 613 -29.00 35.11 -47.69
C GLY A 613 -27.99 36.17 -48.20
N GLY A 614 -26.91 35.71 -48.86
CA GLY A 614 -25.95 36.51 -49.65
C GLY A 614 -24.91 37.34 -48.87
N ALA A 615 -23.88 37.92 -49.50
CA ALA A 615 -23.20 37.63 -50.78
C ALA A 615 -21.96 38.53 -50.94
N ASN A 616 -20.98 38.09 -51.75
CA ASN A 616 -19.79 38.81 -52.23
C ASN A 616 -18.69 39.20 -51.19
N GLY A 617 -17.39 39.12 -51.52
CA GLY A 617 -16.77 38.44 -52.67
C GLY A 617 -15.41 38.99 -53.12
N ALA A 618 -14.66 38.11 -53.81
CA ALA A 618 -13.39 38.36 -54.53
C ALA A 618 -12.17 38.80 -53.69
N GLY A 619 -10.93 38.44 -54.05
CA GLY A 619 -10.42 37.52 -55.09
C GLY A 619 -8.88 37.46 -55.01
N GLY A 620 -8.22 36.32 -55.15
CA GLY A 620 -7.70 35.79 -56.44
C GLY A 620 -6.19 36.04 -56.56
N GLY A 621 -5.34 35.26 -57.25
CA GLY A 621 -5.52 34.01 -58.01
C GLY A 621 -4.46 32.95 -57.59
N ASP A 622 -4.48 31.69 -58.05
CA ASP A 622 -4.32 31.17 -59.44
C ASP A 622 -2.84 31.12 -59.88
N GLY A 623 -2.24 30.04 -60.41
CA GLY A 623 -2.72 28.67 -60.74
C GLY A 623 -1.68 27.58 -60.36
N SER A 624 -1.91 26.26 -60.50
CA SER A 624 -2.13 25.49 -61.75
C SER A 624 -0.88 25.45 -62.66
N ALA A 625 -0.39 24.32 -63.22
CA ALA A 625 -0.94 22.97 -63.27
C ALA A 625 0.09 21.86 -63.61
N ASN A 626 -0.23 20.61 -63.21
CA ASN A 626 -0.22 19.37 -64.03
C ASN A 626 1.06 18.82 -64.73
N GLY A 627 1.24 17.50 -64.58
CA GLY A 627 1.88 16.59 -65.56
C GLY A 627 3.27 16.03 -65.21
N GLN A 628 3.72 14.86 -65.67
CA GLN A 628 3.06 13.57 -66.00
C GLN A 628 4.15 12.53 -66.36
N ALA A 629 4.21 11.40 -65.64
CA ALA A 629 4.84 10.11 -65.97
C ALA A 629 6.18 10.05 -66.77
N GLY A 630 7.23 9.53 -66.14
CA GLY A 630 8.45 9.00 -66.77
C GLY A 630 8.89 7.69 -66.09
N THR A 631 9.62 6.80 -66.79
CA THR A 631 9.80 5.39 -66.37
C THR A 631 11.24 4.87 -66.42
N GLY A 632 11.65 4.16 -65.36
CA GLY A 632 12.48 2.95 -65.46
C GLY A 632 13.96 3.08 -65.14
N ASN A 633 14.40 2.23 -64.20
CA ASN A 633 15.77 1.77 -63.88
C ASN A 633 16.81 2.87 -63.49
N GLY A 634 17.58 2.75 -62.40
CA GLY A 634 17.60 1.73 -61.33
C GLY A 634 19.01 1.20 -61.08
N GLU A 635 19.51 1.42 -59.86
CA GLU A 635 20.76 0.87 -59.30
C GLU A 635 20.63 0.91 -57.77
N ASP A 636 21.26 -0.05 -57.07
CA ASP A 636 21.24 -0.12 -55.61
C ASP A 636 22.29 0.83 -55.01
N SER A 637 21.93 1.54 -53.94
CA SER A 637 22.88 2.21 -53.04
C SER A 637 22.33 2.14 -51.62
N ASP A 638 23.14 1.62 -50.69
CA ASP A 638 22.76 1.48 -49.29
C ASP A 638 22.40 2.84 -48.67
N GLY A 639 21.26 2.91 -48.00
CA GLY A 639 20.92 4.03 -47.13
C GLY A 639 21.54 3.80 -45.76
N GLU A 640 22.64 4.48 -45.47
CA GLU A 640 23.22 4.51 -44.13
C GLU A 640 22.26 5.24 -43.16
N ASP A 641 22.14 4.77 -41.92
CA ASP A 641 21.41 5.48 -40.86
C ASP A 641 22.20 6.74 -40.47
N GLU A 642 21.89 7.88 -41.10
CA GLU A 642 22.42 9.18 -40.67
C GLU A 642 21.83 9.54 -39.30
N GLY A 643 22.72 9.64 -38.30
CA GLY A 643 22.35 9.92 -36.92
C GLY A 643 21.89 11.37 -36.68
N LEU A 644 21.38 11.61 -35.47
CA LEU A 644 20.89 12.92 -35.04
C LEU A 644 21.99 13.97 -34.82
N GLY A 645 23.24 13.69 -35.17
CA GLY A 645 24.36 14.59 -35.02
C GLY A 645 24.98 14.59 -33.62
N THR A 646 26.02 15.42 -33.49
CA THR A 646 26.76 15.65 -32.25
C THR A 646 26.61 17.11 -31.82
N VAL A 647 26.34 17.32 -30.54
CA VAL A 647 26.40 18.64 -29.90
C VAL A 647 27.60 18.73 -28.96
N ILE A 648 28.21 19.91 -28.88
CA ILE A 648 29.19 20.28 -27.86
C ILE A 648 28.57 21.39 -27.04
N ILE A 649 28.51 21.21 -25.73
CA ILE A 649 27.90 22.11 -24.76
C ILE A 649 28.97 22.38 -23.70
N GLY A 650 29.54 23.59 -23.70
CA GLY A 650 30.65 23.93 -22.82
C GLY A 650 31.86 23.05 -23.11
N SER A 651 32.28 22.23 -22.13
CA SER A 651 33.38 21.27 -22.28
C SER A 651 32.95 19.80 -22.49
N TYR A 652 31.65 19.54 -22.69
CA TYR A 652 31.11 18.21 -22.95
C TYR A 652 30.77 18.05 -24.43
N LYS A 653 31.15 16.92 -25.02
CA LYS A 653 30.71 16.48 -26.35
C LYS A 653 29.72 15.34 -26.19
N VAL A 654 28.52 15.51 -26.70
CA VAL A 654 27.39 14.60 -26.50
C VAL A 654 26.77 14.29 -27.86
N LYS A 655 26.66 13.01 -28.21
CA LYS A 655 25.79 12.59 -29.32
C LYS A 655 24.35 13.02 -29.02
N LEU A 656 23.60 13.56 -29.97
CA LEU A 656 22.27 14.10 -29.67
C LEU A 656 21.27 13.00 -29.22
N GLU A 657 21.45 11.77 -29.70
CA GLU A 657 20.75 10.55 -29.23
C GLU A 657 21.16 10.08 -27.80
N ALA A 658 22.23 10.65 -27.24
CA ALA A 658 22.76 10.37 -25.90
C ALA A 658 22.61 11.55 -24.92
N LEU A 659 21.91 12.62 -25.32
CA LEU A 659 21.71 13.82 -24.52
C LEU A 659 20.53 13.65 -23.55
N THR A 660 20.82 13.13 -22.35
CA THR A 660 19.86 13.09 -21.23
C THR A 660 19.75 14.46 -20.52
N PRO A 661 18.69 14.72 -19.73
CA PRO A 661 18.59 15.96 -18.95
C PRO A 661 19.77 16.20 -18.01
N GLU A 662 20.26 15.15 -17.33
CA GLU A 662 21.44 15.20 -16.45
C GLU A 662 22.70 15.56 -17.24
N ALA A 663 22.90 14.93 -18.41
CA ALA A 663 24.02 15.23 -19.29
C ALA A 663 23.95 16.68 -19.81
N PHE A 664 22.76 17.18 -20.13
CA PHE A 664 22.54 18.57 -20.54
C PHE A 664 22.81 19.56 -19.39
N ASN A 665 22.32 19.29 -18.18
CA ASN A 665 22.49 20.15 -17.00
C ASN A 665 23.96 20.22 -16.54
N ALA A 666 24.65 19.07 -16.48
CA ALA A 666 26.07 19.03 -16.14
C ALA A 666 26.95 19.67 -17.23
N ALA A 667 26.59 19.50 -18.51
CA ALA A 667 27.31 20.13 -19.61
C ALA A 667 27.13 21.65 -19.65
N THR A 668 25.89 22.15 -19.53
CA THR A 668 25.57 23.59 -19.56
C THR A 668 26.25 24.34 -18.42
N ALA A 669 26.39 23.74 -17.23
CA ALA A 669 27.17 24.29 -16.12
C ALA A 669 28.62 24.64 -16.52
N THR A 670 29.22 23.90 -17.46
CA THR A 670 30.61 24.15 -17.92
C THR A 670 30.74 25.22 -19.00
N MET A 671 29.66 25.78 -19.54
CA MET A 671 29.75 26.83 -20.57
C MET A 671 30.46 28.08 -20.04
N ALA A 672 30.10 28.52 -18.84
CA ALA A 672 30.69 29.70 -18.20
C ALA A 672 32.18 29.54 -17.84
N SER A 673 32.60 28.36 -17.39
CA SER A 673 33.98 28.08 -16.97
C SER A 673 34.91 27.73 -18.13
N SER A 674 34.38 27.11 -19.19
CA SER A 674 35.15 26.77 -20.40
C SER A 674 35.20 27.91 -21.43
N GLY A 675 34.25 28.85 -21.37
CA GLY A 675 34.12 29.97 -22.30
C GLY A 675 33.54 29.56 -23.67
N GLN A 676 32.77 28.48 -23.71
CA GLN A 676 32.22 27.88 -24.92
C GLN A 676 30.69 27.81 -24.80
N GLY A 677 29.98 28.24 -25.86
CA GLY A 677 28.53 28.11 -25.97
C GLY A 677 28.11 26.70 -26.39
N MET A 678 27.05 26.63 -27.22
CA MET A 678 26.60 25.39 -27.82
C MET A 678 26.97 25.34 -29.32
N VAL A 679 27.50 24.19 -29.76
CA VAL A 679 27.95 23.96 -31.13
C VAL A 679 27.43 22.62 -31.63
N TYR A 680 26.88 22.58 -32.83
CA TYR A 680 26.29 21.37 -33.43
C TYR A 680 26.98 21.00 -34.74
N GLN A 681 27.03 19.69 -35.03
CA GLN A 681 27.39 19.14 -36.34
C GLN A 681 26.46 17.95 -36.61
N SER A 682 25.79 17.93 -37.78
CA SER A 682 25.05 16.75 -38.24
C SER A 682 25.99 15.66 -38.72
N ASP A 683 25.56 14.39 -38.67
CA ASP A 683 26.40 13.25 -39.06
C ASP A 683 26.59 13.11 -40.60
N ALA A 684 25.93 13.98 -41.39
CA ALA A 684 25.96 13.98 -42.85
C ALA A 684 27.37 14.20 -43.44
N PRO A 685 27.79 13.48 -44.50
CA PRO A 685 29.15 13.53 -45.05
C PRO A 685 29.66 14.92 -45.44
N GLY A 686 30.50 15.50 -44.58
CA GLY A 686 31.14 16.81 -44.79
C GLY A 686 30.38 18.00 -44.19
N ALA A 687 29.39 17.76 -43.33
CA ALA A 687 28.66 18.81 -42.61
C ALA A 687 29.60 19.76 -41.83
N PRO A 688 29.39 21.09 -41.87
CA PRO A 688 30.14 22.04 -41.07
C PRO A 688 29.71 22.00 -39.60
N TRP A 689 30.61 22.41 -38.69
CA TRP A 689 30.22 22.80 -37.33
C TRP A 689 29.50 24.14 -37.33
N VAL A 690 28.42 24.25 -36.57
CA VAL A 690 27.52 25.41 -36.50
C VAL A 690 27.43 25.89 -35.05
N GLY A 691 27.74 27.16 -34.80
CA GLY A 691 27.48 27.78 -33.50
C GLY A 691 25.98 28.05 -33.33
N MET A 692 25.39 27.58 -32.24
CA MET A 692 23.94 27.63 -32.04
C MET A 692 23.43 28.97 -31.47
N ASP A 693 24.34 29.85 -31.01
CA ASP A 693 24.02 31.09 -30.30
C ASP A 693 23.16 32.08 -31.12
N ASP A 694 23.23 32.02 -32.47
CA ASP A 694 22.44 32.84 -33.41
C ASP A 694 21.31 32.03 -34.14
N VAL A 695 21.10 30.75 -33.81
CA VAL A 695 20.23 29.84 -34.57
C VAL A 695 18.79 29.83 -34.03
N LEU A 696 17.93 30.65 -34.63
CA LEU A 696 16.50 30.78 -34.27
C LEU A 696 15.53 30.03 -35.21
N ASP A 697 16.02 29.39 -36.27
CA ASP A 697 15.22 28.65 -37.26
C ASP A 697 15.64 27.17 -37.28
N PRO A 698 14.74 26.20 -37.03
CA PRO A 698 15.04 24.77 -37.12
C PRO A 698 15.64 24.32 -38.47
N ASN A 699 15.32 24.99 -39.57
CA ASN A 699 15.86 24.65 -40.90
C ASN A 699 17.39 24.88 -41.00
N ALA A 700 17.95 25.76 -40.16
CA ALA A 700 19.38 26.05 -40.13
C ALA A 700 20.23 24.92 -39.50
N LEU A 701 19.60 23.89 -38.93
CA LEU A 701 20.30 22.63 -38.57
C LEU A 701 20.65 21.78 -39.81
N THR A 702 19.98 22.03 -40.94
CA THR A 702 20.18 21.32 -42.23
C THR A 702 20.76 22.18 -43.34
N ASP A 703 20.52 23.50 -43.33
CA ASP A 703 21.14 24.48 -44.24
C ASP A 703 21.58 25.73 -43.44
N PRO A 704 22.72 25.67 -42.72
CA PRO A 704 23.14 26.73 -41.82
C PRO A 704 23.57 28.00 -42.57
N PRO A 705 23.15 29.21 -42.14
CA PRO A 705 23.62 30.44 -42.73
C PRO A 705 25.13 30.58 -42.53
N SER A 706 25.83 31.16 -43.51
CA SER A 706 27.30 31.26 -43.52
C SER A 706 27.92 32.11 -42.41
N SER A 707 27.09 32.79 -41.61
CA SER A 707 27.48 33.47 -40.36
C SER A 707 27.55 32.54 -39.14
N ALA A 708 26.77 31.44 -39.12
CA ALA A 708 26.75 30.47 -38.03
C ALA A 708 27.77 29.34 -38.21
N VAL A 709 28.26 29.12 -39.43
CA VAL A 709 29.30 28.13 -39.75
C VAL A 709 30.64 28.53 -39.13
N LEU A 710 31.19 27.66 -38.28
CA LEU A 710 32.50 27.86 -37.66
C LEU A 710 33.64 27.61 -38.65
N SER A 711 34.63 28.51 -38.66
CA SER A 711 35.90 28.25 -39.36
C SER A 711 36.66 27.08 -38.71
N GLN A 712 37.45 26.33 -39.47
CA GLN A 712 38.25 25.22 -38.94
C GLN A 712 39.08 25.63 -37.71
N LYS A 713 39.70 26.82 -37.73
CA LYS A 713 40.47 27.36 -36.60
C LYS A 713 39.64 27.59 -35.32
N ALA A 714 38.33 27.81 -35.44
CA ALA A 714 37.42 27.89 -34.30
C ALA A 714 37.06 26.50 -33.78
N VAL A 715 36.82 25.53 -34.68
CA VAL A 715 36.63 24.11 -34.34
C VAL A 715 37.87 23.53 -33.62
N ASP A 716 39.07 23.80 -34.16
CA ASP A 716 40.37 23.42 -33.57
C ASP A 716 40.63 24.07 -32.20
N ALA A 717 39.84 25.07 -31.80
CA ALA A 717 39.94 25.77 -30.52
C ALA A 717 38.92 25.29 -29.47
N ILE A 718 37.98 24.40 -29.86
CA ILE A 718 37.01 23.79 -28.95
C ILE A 718 37.74 22.84 -27.98
N LYS A 719 37.49 23.00 -26.68
CA LYS A 719 38.08 22.24 -25.58
C LYS A 719 37.03 21.31 -24.98
N VAL A 720 36.97 20.10 -25.51
CA VAL A 720 36.17 19.01 -24.94
C VAL A 720 37.02 18.28 -23.88
N THR A 721 36.47 18.09 -22.68
CA THR A 721 37.08 17.33 -21.59
C THR A 721 36.34 16.02 -21.30
N VAL A 722 35.07 15.92 -21.69
CA VAL A 722 34.20 14.76 -21.47
C VAL A 722 33.45 14.42 -22.77
N GLU A 723 33.38 13.14 -23.11
CA GLU A 723 32.65 12.63 -24.28
C GLU A 723 31.59 11.60 -23.88
N ILE A 724 30.36 11.79 -24.36
CA ILE A 724 29.19 10.93 -24.13
C ILE A 724 28.69 10.44 -25.49
N LYS A 725 28.78 9.12 -25.71
CA LYS A 725 28.46 8.48 -27.00
C LYS A 725 27.15 7.71 -27.01
N GLU A 726 26.76 7.21 -25.85
CA GLU A 726 25.56 6.39 -25.62
C GLU A 726 24.93 6.86 -24.31
N PRO A 727 23.59 6.81 -24.15
CA PRO A 727 22.94 7.11 -22.87
C PRO A 727 23.57 6.31 -21.73
N GLY A 728 23.93 6.97 -20.63
CA GLY A 728 24.57 6.30 -19.50
C GLY A 728 25.99 5.78 -19.77
N THR A 729 26.75 6.35 -20.72
CA THR A 729 28.18 6.04 -20.90
C THR A 729 29.02 7.31 -21.11
N ILE A 730 29.92 7.59 -20.16
CA ILE A 730 30.77 8.79 -20.12
C ILE A 730 32.26 8.40 -20.18
N ALA A 731 33.07 9.12 -20.96
CA ALA A 731 34.53 9.02 -20.96
C ALA A 731 35.22 10.38 -20.77
N SER A 732 36.33 10.41 -20.03
CA SER A 732 37.25 11.57 -20.03
C SER A 732 38.07 11.60 -21.33
N LEU A 733 38.25 12.80 -21.89
CA LEU A 733 39.24 13.06 -22.94
C LEU A 733 40.56 13.65 -22.40
N GLU A 734 40.59 14.02 -21.11
CA GLU A 734 41.79 14.50 -20.43
C GLU A 734 42.66 13.34 -19.90
N THR A 735 43.97 13.57 -19.80
CA THR A 735 44.90 12.56 -19.27
C THR A 735 44.70 12.35 -17.77
N PRO A 736 45.07 11.18 -17.21
CA PRO A 736 45.03 10.94 -15.77
C PRO A 736 45.77 11.99 -14.93
N GLU A 737 46.85 12.56 -15.49
CA GLU A 737 47.66 13.61 -14.86
C GLU A 737 46.90 14.97 -14.81
N GLN A 738 46.12 15.27 -15.84
CA GLN A 738 45.26 16.46 -15.90
C GLN A 738 44.04 16.32 -14.96
N LEU A 739 43.41 15.14 -14.94
CA LEU A 739 42.34 14.82 -13.99
C LEU A 739 42.82 14.92 -12.54
N GLN A 740 43.97 14.34 -12.20
CA GLN A 740 44.55 14.44 -10.87
C GLN A 740 44.84 15.89 -10.48
N GLY A 741 45.39 16.71 -11.39
CA GLY A 741 45.60 18.13 -11.14
C GLY A 741 44.31 18.91 -10.83
N LYS A 742 43.19 18.56 -11.48
CA LYS A 742 41.86 19.11 -11.16
C LYS A 742 41.32 18.63 -9.82
N ILE A 743 41.47 17.33 -9.52
CA ILE A 743 41.08 16.73 -8.22
C ILE A 743 41.82 17.42 -7.06
N ASP A 744 43.11 17.68 -7.22
CA ASP A 744 43.94 18.33 -6.20
C ASP A 744 43.57 19.81 -6.00
N MET A 745 43.25 20.53 -7.08
CA MET A 745 42.71 21.90 -7.01
C MET A 745 41.33 21.93 -6.33
N LEU A 746 40.40 21.07 -6.75
CA LEU A 746 39.03 21.06 -6.25
C LEU A 746 38.96 20.67 -4.77
N LYS A 747 39.82 19.75 -4.30
CA LYS A 747 40.01 19.47 -2.86
C LYS A 747 40.46 20.71 -2.09
N GLN A 748 41.38 21.50 -2.64
CA GLN A 748 41.80 22.76 -2.02
C GLN A 748 40.70 23.83 -2.01
N ASP A 749 39.80 23.82 -3.00
CA ASP A 749 38.66 24.74 -3.04
C ASP A 749 37.54 24.31 -2.08
N ILE A 750 37.28 23.01 -1.90
CA ILE A 750 36.41 22.48 -0.84
C ILE A 750 36.93 22.89 0.55
N GLU A 751 38.25 22.76 0.82
CA GLU A 751 38.86 23.20 2.08
C GLU A 751 38.64 24.71 2.33
N LYS A 752 38.73 25.54 1.28
CA LYS A 752 38.41 26.98 1.36
C LYS A 752 36.93 27.24 1.61
N LEU A 753 36.03 26.48 0.98
CA LEU A 753 34.58 26.60 1.18
C LEU A 753 34.17 26.17 2.58
N GLU A 754 34.75 25.11 3.15
CA GLU A 754 34.52 24.69 4.54
C GLU A 754 35.08 25.72 5.55
N ALA A 755 36.26 26.28 5.29
CA ALA A 755 36.80 27.40 6.08
C ALA A 755 35.93 28.67 5.97
N ALA A 756 35.38 28.95 4.79
CA ALA A 756 34.42 30.04 4.58
C ALA A 756 33.09 29.78 5.30
N LYS A 757 32.56 28.56 5.25
CA LYS A 757 31.34 28.14 5.97
C LYS A 757 31.55 28.24 7.48
N THR A 758 32.69 27.80 7.98
CA THR A 758 33.10 27.96 9.39
C THR A 758 33.17 29.45 9.78
N THR A 759 33.68 30.31 8.89
CA THR A 759 33.72 31.76 9.10
C THR A 759 32.33 32.41 9.04
N ALA A 760 31.44 31.94 8.15
CA ALA A 760 30.06 32.41 8.03
C ALA A 760 29.20 31.97 9.23
N VAL A 761 29.44 30.77 9.77
CA VAL A 761 28.88 30.28 11.04
C VAL A 761 29.36 31.16 12.20
N ALA A 762 30.67 31.42 12.31
CA ALA A 762 31.22 32.31 13.33
C ALA A 762 30.74 33.77 13.20
N ALA A 763 30.34 34.20 11.99
CA ALA A 763 29.76 35.50 11.70
C ALA A 763 28.21 35.52 11.62
N MET A 764 27.54 34.39 11.95
CA MET A 764 26.08 34.23 11.98
C MET A 764 25.32 34.60 10.69
N LYS A 765 25.96 34.45 9.53
CA LYS A 765 25.39 34.80 8.22
C LYS A 765 24.55 33.66 7.62
N LEU A 766 23.31 33.50 8.08
CA LEU A 766 22.50 32.31 7.77
C LEU A 766 22.30 31.98 6.28
N SER A 767 22.13 32.98 5.39
CA SER A 767 22.07 32.71 3.94
C SER A 767 23.40 32.20 3.41
N GLU A 768 24.51 32.89 3.74
CA GLU A 768 25.87 32.52 3.32
C GLU A 768 26.25 31.11 3.80
N ILE A 769 25.72 30.65 4.94
CA ILE A 769 25.93 29.27 5.44
C ILE A 769 25.18 28.24 4.59
N ALA A 770 23.94 28.52 4.18
CA ALA A 770 23.15 27.65 3.31
C ALA A 770 23.72 27.62 1.89
N ASP A 771 24.01 28.79 1.33
CA ASP A 771 24.64 28.96 0.01
C ASP A 771 25.97 28.19 -0.05
N LEU A 772 26.81 28.28 0.99
CA LEU A 772 28.07 27.55 1.08
C LEU A 772 27.87 26.04 1.32
N ALA A 773 26.80 25.61 1.99
CA ALA A 773 26.52 24.18 2.16
C ALA A 773 26.20 23.51 0.81
N VAL A 774 25.37 24.15 -0.03
CA VAL A 774 25.07 23.66 -1.39
C VAL A 774 26.34 23.68 -2.26
N GLN A 775 27.13 24.76 -2.22
CA GLN A 775 28.41 24.85 -2.94
C GLN A 775 29.42 23.76 -2.54
N ILE A 776 29.46 23.38 -1.26
CA ILE A 776 30.31 22.27 -0.79
C ILE A 776 29.83 20.93 -1.35
N LYS A 777 28.52 20.63 -1.29
CA LYS A 777 27.99 19.35 -1.78
C LYS A 777 28.10 19.23 -3.31
N ASP A 778 27.89 20.32 -4.06
CA ASP A 778 28.16 20.40 -5.51
C ASP A 778 29.65 20.17 -5.83
N ALA A 779 30.56 20.86 -5.14
CA ALA A 779 32.01 20.65 -5.31
C ALA A 779 32.45 19.21 -4.93
N GLN A 780 31.82 18.60 -3.92
CA GLN A 780 32.02 17.20 -3.56
C GLN A 780 31.50 16.24 -4.64
N ALA A 781 30.34 16.52 -5.25
CA ALA A 781 29.82 15.74 -6.38
C ALA A 781 30.74 15.83 -7.62
N GLN A 782 31.20 17.04 -7.95
CA GLN A 782 32.18 17.27 -9.02
C GLN A 782 33.50 16.52 -8.75
N LEU A 783 33.95 16.49 -7.48
CA LEU A 783 35.12 15.73 -7.06
C LEU A 783 34.90 14.22 -7.20
N GLY A 784 33.76 13.70 -6.74
CA GLY A 784 33.39 12.29 -6.87
C GLY A 784 33.34 11.84 -8.33
N MET A 785 32.74 12.66 -9.20
CA MET A 785 32.71 12.45 -10.65
C MET A 785 34.11 12.41 -11.26
N LEU A 786 34.98 13.38 -10.96
CA LEU A 786 36.35 13.42 -11.49
C LEU A 786 37.19 12.23 -10.99
N GLU A 787 37.04 11.85 -9.72
CA GLU A 787 37.70 10.66 -9.18
C GLU A 787 37.20 9.36 -9.81
N ALA A 788 35.90 9.25 -10.10
CA ALA A 788 35.32 8.10 -10.80
C ALA A 788 35.82 8.01 -12.25
N LEU A 789 35.85 9.13 -12.98
CA LEU A 789 36.42 9.21 -14.33
C LEU A 789 37.91 8.85 -14.35
N LEU A 790 38.69 9.27 -13.35
CA LEU A 790 40.10 8.89 -13.20
C LEU A 790 40.29 7.38 -12.93
N LYS A 791 39.33 6.75 -12.25
CA LYS A 791 39.28 5.30 -11.98
C LYS A 791 38.70 4.49 -13.16
N GLY A 792 38.11 5.15 -14.16
CA GLY A 792 37.37 4.53 -15.25
C GLY A 792 35.99 3.99 -14.87
N ASP A 793 35.46 4.39 -13.71
CA ASP A 793 34.15 3.97 -13.21
C ASP A 793 33.06 4.89 -13.79
N THR A 794 32.50 4.48 -14.93
CA THR A 794 31.46 5.25 -15.62
C THR A 794 30.17 5.34 -14.81
N LYS A 795 29.80 4.29 -14.06
CA LYS A 795 28.57 4.28 -13.26
C LYS A 795 28.68 5.26 -12.09
N ALA A 796 29.78 5.22 -11.33
CA ALA A 796 29.99 6.18 -10.25
C ALA A 796 30.11 7.63 -10.79
N ALA A 797 30.73 7.81 -11.96
CA ALA A 797 30.79 9.14 -12.59
C ALA A 797 29.39 9.67 -12.95
N LEU A 798 28.50 8.83 -13.51
CA LEU A 798 27.11 9.19 -13.80
C LEU A 798 26.29 9.51 -12.54
N SER A 799 26.37 8.67 -11.51
CA SER A 799 25.66 8.89 -10.24
C SER A 799 26.08 10.20 -9.57
N GLN A 800 27.36 10.59 -9.69
CA GLN A 800 27.83 11.88 -9.18
C GLN A 800 27.45 13.04 -10.12
N MET A 801 27.49 12.85 -11.45
CA MET A 801 27.08 13.85 -12.44
C MET A 801 25.62 14.31 -12.25
N ALA A 802 24.71 13.40 -11.88
CA ALA A 802 23.30 13.72 -11.63
C ALA A 802 23.09 14.70 -10.45
N LEU A 803 24.08 14.82 -9.55
CA LEU A 803 24.09 15.75 -8.42
C LEU A 803 24.78 17.08 -8.75
N VAL A 804 25.67 17.12 -9.75
CA VAL A 804 26.40 18.33 -10.14
C VAL A 804 25.44 19.41 -10.63
N ASN A 805 25.53 20.61 -10.04
CA ASN A 805 24.66 21.76 -10.35
C ASN A 805 23.14 21.47 -10.23
N ASN A 806 22.75 20.45 -9.45
CA ASN A 806 21.35 20.06 -9.21
C ASN A 806 20.95 20.33 -7.75
N PRO A 807 20.46 21.54 -7.40
CA PRO A 807 20.28 21.95 -6.01
C PRO A 807 19.27 21.07 -5.26
N ASP A 808 18.20 20.63 -5.90
CA ASP A 808 17.15 19.85 -5.24
C ASP A 808 17.62 18.42 -4.94
N ALA A 809 18.36 17.77 -5.85
CA ALA A 809 18.98 16.47 -5.59
C ALA A 809 20.13 16.56 -4.57
N LEU A 810 20.88 17.67 -4.55
CA LEU A 810 21.88 17.93 -3.50
C LEU A 810 21.24 18.12 -2.12
N ILE A 811 20.05 18.72 -2.06
CA ILE A 811 19.27 18.87 -0.81
C ILE A 811 18.73 17.50 -0.35
N ALA A 812 18.25 16.64 -1.26
CA ALA A 812 17.87 15.27 -0.93
C ALA A 812 19.07 14.44 -0.41
N ALA A 813 20.21 14.48 -1.11
CA ALA A 813 21.43 13.79 -0.68
C ALA A 813 22.08 14.37 0.60
N LEU A 814 21.59 15.50 1.11
CA LEU A 814 21.95 16.06 2.41
C LEU A 814 21.04 15.55 3.55
N SER A 815 19.84 15.02 3.26
CA SER A 815 18.96 14.43 4.28
C SER A 815 19.21 12.93 4.51
N GLU A 816 19.74 12.20 3.52
CA GLU A 816 20.08 10.76 3.64
C GLU A 816 21.25 10.48 4.61
N GLU A 817 22.19 11.43 4.76
CA GLU A 817 23.37 11.30 5.64
C GLU A 817 23.02 11.38 7.15
N SER A 818 21.74 11.55 7.50
CA SER A 818 21.22 11.57 8.88
C SER A 818 21.22 10.20 9.58
N SER A 819 21.33 9.09 8.85
CA SER A 819 21.35 7.74 9.43
C SER A 819 22.73 7.32 9.98
N PRO A 820 22.85 6.89 11.25
CA PRO A 820 24.14 6.53 11.85
C PRO A 820 24.68 5.19 11.35
N ALA A 821 25.84 5.21 10.70
CA ALA A 821 26.53 4.02 10.21
C ALA A 821 27.30 3.26 11.31
N GLU A 822 27.21 1.92 11.31
CA GLU A 822 28.16 1.05 12.03
C GLU A 822 29.31 0.58 11.12
N PRO A 823 30.51 0.30 11.67
CA PRO A 823 31.72 0.02 10.88
C PRO A 823 31.76 -1.41 10.34
N GLY A 824 32.17 -1.56 9.08
CA GLY A 824 32.22 -2.85 8.39
C GLY A 824 33.46 -3.72 8.67
N ASP A 825 33.35 -5.00 8.30
CA ASP A 825 34.47 -5.92 8.09
C ASP A 825 34.57 -6.28 6.59
N GLY A 826 35.79 -6.48 6.10
CA GLY A 826 36.07 -6.60 4.67
C GLY A 826 36.34 -8.04 4.23
N SER A 827 35.53 -8.55 3.30
CA SER A 827 35.82 -9.81 2.59
C SER A 827 35.99 -9.60 1.09
N THR A 828 37.12 -10.05 0.55
CA THR A 828 37.51 -9.84 -0.84
C THR A 828 36.91 -10.88 -1.80
N GLY A 829 36.41 -10.43 -2.95
CA GLY A 829 36.76 -11.09 -4.21
C GLY A 829 35.66 -11.59 -5.16
N ASN A 830 35.55 -10.88 -6.27
CA ASN A 830 35.65 -11.42 -7.64
C ASN A 830 34.43 -12.11 -8.30
N GLY A 831 34.16 -11.70 -9.55
CA GLY A 831 33.38 -12.44 -10.55
C GLY A 831 31.92 -12.00 -10.67
N GLY A 832 31.60 -11.20 -11.69
CA GLY A 832 30.23 -10.83 -12.04
C GLY A 832 29.75 -11.45 -13.35
N ASP A 833 28.47 -11.25 -13.66
CA ASP A 833 27.91 -11.28 -15.01
C ASP A 833 26.76 -10.26 -15.08
N GLY A 834 26.43 -9.77 -16.28
CA GLY A 834 25.51 -8.64 -16.48
C GLY A 834 24.03 -9.03 -16.37
N THR A 835 23.35 -8.55 -15.34
CA THR A 835 21.88 -8.47 -15.32
C THR A 835 21.41 -7.09 -14.87
N LEU A 836 20.37 -6.59 -15.52
CA LEU A 836 19.75 -5.29 -15.23
C LEU A 836 19.22 -5.28 -13.79
N ALA A 837 19.63 -4.29 -13.01
CA ALA A 837 19.06 -4.04 -11.70
C ALA A 837 17.65 -3.44 -11.88
N THR A 838 16.65 -4.15 -11.37
CA THR A 838 15.52 -3.51 -10.70
C THR A 838 15.98 -3.19 -9.28
N ASP A 839 15.74 -1.99 -8.79
CA ASP A 839 16.09 -1.65 -7.41
C ASP A 839 15.23 -2.44 -6.41
N ASP A 840 15.76 -2.62 -5.20
CA ASP A 840 15.37 -3.71 -4.28
C ASP A 840 14.16 -3.38 -3.39
N ASP A 841 13.14 -2.72 -3.96
CA ASP A 841 11.79 -2.69 -3.40
C ASP A 841 10.71 -2.43 -4.48
N GLY A 842 9.50 -2.97 -4.25
CA GLY A 842 8.53 -3.26 -5.32
C GLY A 842 7.71 -2.09 -5.91
N GLN A 843 8.25 -0.87 -5.96
CA GLN A 843 7.57 0.32 -6.53
C GLN A 843 8.07 0.67 -7.94
N ALA A 844 7.29 1.47 -8.68
CA ALA A 844 7.72 2.02 -9.97
C ALA A 844 8.58 3.28 -9.73
N SER A 845 9.64 3.48 -10.52
CA SER A 845 10.48 4.69 -10.40
C SER A 845 9.73 5.95 -10.82
N GLU A 846 10.17 7.12 -10.35
CA GLU A 846 9.52 8.40 -10.65
C GLU A 846 9.40 8.64 -12.17
N ASP A 847 10.43 8.29 -12.95
CA ASP A 847 10.41 8.32 -14.43
C ASP A 847 9.27 7.49 -15.04
N GLN A 848 8.96 6.32 -14.47
CA GLN A 848 7.91 5.43 -14.97
C GLN A 848 6.53 6.04 -14.69
N LEU A 849 6.35 6.64 -13.51
CA LEU A 849 5.14 7.35 -13.14
C LEU A 849 4.95 8.63 -13.97
N ALA A 850 6.02 9.38 -14.24
CA ALA A 850 6.01 10.55 -15.12
C ALA A 850 5.68 10.18 -16.57
N SER A 851 6.29 9.11 -17.10
CA SER A 851 5.99 8.58 -18.44
C SER A 851 4.54 8.10 -18.55
N GLU A 852 4.02 7.42 -17.52
CA GLU A 852 2.63 6.99 -17.50
C GLU A 852 1.65 8.17 -17.38
N ALA A 853 1.92 9.15 -16.52
CA ALA A 853 1.10 10.36 -16.40
C ALA A 853 1.05 11.15 -17.73
N ALA A 854 2.19 11.34 -18.40
CA ALA A 854 2.24 11.99 -19.72
C ALA A 854 1.43 11.22 -20.77
N LEU A 855 1.51 9.88 -20.77
CA LEU A 855 0.73 9.02 -21.67
C LEU A 855 -0.78 9.04 -21.36
N GLN A 856 -1.18 9.08 -20.09
CA GLN A 856 -2.57 9.21 -19.66
C GLN A 856 -3.14 10.59 -20.03
N GLN A 857 -2.36 11.67 -19.85
CA GLN A 857 -2.71 13.01 -20.30
C GLN A 857 -2.87 13.07 -21.84
N GLN A 858 -1.96 12.47 -22.61
CA GLN A 858 -2.08 12.41 -24.06
C GLN A 858 -3.38 11.71 -24.51
N LYS A 859 -3.78 10.62 -23.84
CA LYS A 859 -5.05 9.93 -24.09
C LYS A 859 -6.26 10.79 -23.71
N LEU A 860 -6.22 11.48 -22.56
CA LEU A 860 -7.27 12.42 -22.13
C LEU A 860 -7.51 13.50 -23.19
N GLU A 861 -6.45 14.05 -23.77
CA GLU A 861 -6.55 15.03 -24.84
C GLU A 861 -7.14 14.46 -26.13
N GLN A 862 -6.83 13.21 -26.48
CA GLN A 862 -7.45 12.51 -27.60
C GLN A 862 -8.96 12.26 -27.36
N ALA A 863 -9.37 11.90 -26.14
CA ALA A 863 -10.79 11.72 -25.81
C ALA A 863 -11.57 13.04 -25.86
N LEU A 864 -10.99 14.12 -25.31
CA LEU A 864 -11.57 15.46 -25.39
C LEU A 864 -11.68 15.96 -26.84
N ALA A 865 -10.67 15.70 -27.68
CA ALA A 865 -10.68 16.05 -29.11
C ALA A 865 -11.65 15.19 -29.94
N ALA A 866 -11.83 13.91 -29.58
CA ALA A 866 -12.87 13.04 -30.14
C ALA A 866 -14.29 13.44 -29.70
N GLY A 867 -14.39 14.24 -28.63
CA GLY A 867 -15.64 14.71 -28.05
C GLY A 867 -16.34 13.69 -27.15
N ASP A 868 -15.61 12.70 -26.64
CA ASP A 868 -16.09 11.62 -25.77
C ASP A 868 -15.93 11.99 -24.28
N PRO A 869 -17.03 12.33 -23.57
CA PRO A 869 -16.95 12.78 -22.18
C PRO A 869 -16.75 11.62 -21.18
N GLU A 870 -17.15 10.38 -21.52
CA GLU A 870 -17.01 9.22 -20.64
C GLU A 870 -15.57 8.71 -20.66
N ALA A 871 -14.97 8.58 -21.85
CA ALA A 871 -13.56 8.24 -21.99
C ALA A 871 -12.68 9.32 -21.35
N ALA A 872 -13.01 10.61 -21.52
CA ALA A 872 -12.28 11.70 -20.87
C ALA A 872 -12.38 11.63 -19.34
N ALA A 873 -13.56 11.34 -18.77
CA ALA A 873 -13.71 11.20 -17.31
C ALA A 873 -12.91 10.01 -16.74
N ALA A 874 -12.91 8.86 -17.43
CA ALA A 874 -12.15 7.68 -17.01
C ALA A 874 -10.63 7.89 -17.10
N LEU A 875 -10.15 8.52 -18.17
CA LEU A 875 -8.73 8.84 -18.36
C LEU A 875 -8.25 9.91 -17.38
N LEU A 876 -9.13 10.85 -17.00
CA LEU A 876 -8.85 11.81 -15.94
C LEU A 876 -8.67 11.11 -14.59
N GLN A 877 -9.53 10.15 -14.23
CA GLN A 877 -9.36 9.38 -12.99
C GLN A 877 -8.05 8.58 -12.95
N GLN A 878 -7.58 8.08 -14.10
CA GLN A 878 -6.27 7.42 -14.21
C GLN A 878 -5.13 8.42 -14.00
N LEU A 879 -5.17 9.56 -14.70
CA LEU A 879 -4.19 10.64 -14.54
C LEU A 879 -4.06 11.11 -13.09
N LEU A 880 -5.19 11.23 -12.38
CA LEU A 880 -5.25 11.59 -10.97
C LEU A 880 -4.61 10.53 -10.06
N ALA A 881 -4.81 9.24 -10.33
CA ALA A 881 -4.21 8.16 -9.56
C ALA A 881 -2.68 8.08 -9.75
N THR A 882 -2.20 8.16 -11.00
CA THR A 882 -0.76 8.14 -11.28
C THR A 882 -0.06 9.41 -10.78
N GLN A 883 -0.70 10.58 -10.85
CA GLN A 883 -0.15 11.82 -10.27
C GLN A 883 -0.10 11.80 -8.73
N ALA A 884 -0.98 11.07 -8.05
CA ALA A 884 -0.86 10.87 -6.61
C ALA A 884 0.39 10.03 -6.28
N GLN A 885 0.59 8.91 -6.99
CA GLN A 885 1.78 8.07 -6.84
C GLN A 885 3.09 8.83 -7.16
N LEU A 886 3.03 9.79 -8.09
CA LEU A 886 4.16 10.65 -8.47
C LEU A 886 4.41 11.74 -7.40
N ALA A 887 3.35 12.26 -6.75
CA ALA A 887 3.50 13.16 -5.60
C ALA A 887 4.13 12.47 -4.38
N ASP A 888 3.88 11.17 -4.20
CA ASP A 888 4.56 10.33 -3.20
C ASP A 888 6.05 10.03 -3.56
N ALA A 889 6.48 10.29 -4.81
CA ALA A 889 7.82 9.96 -5.31
C ALA A 889 8.85 11.11 -5.20
N GLY A 890 8.42 12.35 -4.95
CA GLY A 890 9.26 13.39 -4.36
C GLY A 890 9.51 14.67 -5.18
N SER A 891 9.53 14.65 -6.51
CA SER A 891 9.89 15.83 -7.33
C SER A 891 8.79 16.35 -8.25
N GLY A 892 7.99 15.47 -8.88
CA GLY A 892 7.08 15.87 -9.97
C GLY A 892 5.78 16.61 -9.57
N ALA A 893 5.65 17.09 -8.32
CA ALA A 893 4.47 17.84 -7.87
C ALA A 893 4.26 19.16 -8.65
N SER A 894 5.33 19.79 -9.15
CA SER A 894 5.27 21.00 -9.99
C SER A 894 4.65 20.72 -11.37
N GLU A 895 5.08 19.63 -12.02
CA GLU A 895 4.58 19.19 -13.32
C GLU A 895 3.17 18.62 -13.23
N GLY A 896 2.85 17.90 -12.14
CA GLY A 896 1.49 17.51 -11.78
C GLY A 896 0.55 18.71 -11.69
N LEU A 897 0.96 19.78 -11.00
CA LEU A 897 0.14 21.00 -10.91
C LEU A 897 -0.01 21.75 -12.24
N ALA A 898 1.03 21.77 -13.08
CA ALA A 898 0.97 22.38 -14.42
C ALA A 898 0.06 21.60 -15.38
N SER A 899 0.12 20.26 -15.35
CA SER A 899 -0.73 19.37 -16.15
C SER A 899 -2.19 19.37 -15.69
N LEU A 900 -2.45 19.41 -14.37
CA LEU A 900 -3.80 19.61 -13.83
C LEU A 900 -4.40 20.95 -14.26
N GLU A 901 -3.63 22.03 -14.24
CA GLU A 901 -4.09 23.35 -14.71
C GLU A 901 -4.38 23.34 -16.22
N ALA A 902 -3.53 22.70 -17.03
CA ALA A 902 -3.77 22.52 -18.46
C ALA A 902 -5.02 21.65 -18.75
N ALA A 903 -5.24 20.58 -17.99
CA ALA A 903 -6.44 19.76 -18.06
C ALA A 903 -7.69 20.54 -17.68
N LYS A 904 -7.62 21.34 -16.60
CA LYS A 904 -8.70 22.25 -16.16
C LYS A 904 -9.10 23.21 -17.27
N GLN A 905 -8.13 23.87 -17.91
CA GLN A 905 -8.40 24.83 -19.00
C GLN A 905 -9.06 24.14 -20.20
N LYS A 906 -8.62 22.92 -20.57
CA LYS A 906 -9.23 22.13 -21.65
C LYS A 906 -10.66 21.69 -21.30
N LEU A 907 -10.92 21.29 -20.05
CA LEU A 907 -12.26 20.98 -19.55
C LEU A 907 -13.17 22.21 -19.49
N GLN A 908 -12.67 23.38 -19.08
CA GLN A 908 -13.43 24.64 -19.06
C GLN A 908 -13.80 25.12 -20.47
N ALA A 909 -12.92 24.95 -21.45
CA ALA A 909 -13.22 25.20 -22.86
C ALA A 909 -14.33 24.24 -23.37
N ALA A 910 -14.24 22.95 -23.03
CA ALA A 910 -15.27 21.96 -23.35
C ALA A 910 -16.61 22.25 -22.67
N LEU A 911 -16.60 22.70 -21.40
CA LEU A 911 -17.79 23.09 -20.66
C LEU A 911 -18.46 24.30 -21.32
N SER A 912 -17.68 25.31 -21.71
CA SER A 912 -18.17 26.50 -22.42
C SER A 912 -18.81 26.13 -23.76
N ALA A 913 -18.23 25.16 -24.49
CA ALA A 913 -18.79 24.63 -25.73
C ALA A 913 -20.09 23.83 -25.50
N ALA A 914 -20.15 23.00 -24.46
CA ALA A 914 -21.36 22.24 -24.09
C ALA A 914 -22.51 23.16 -23.64
N GLN A 915 -22.20 24.22 -22.88
CA GLN A 915 -23.15 25.27 -22.50
C GLN A 915 -23.70 26.00 -23.74
N ALA A 916 -22.83 26.36 -24.69
CA ALA A 916 -23.24 26.98 -25.96
C ALA A 916 -24.10 26.05 -26.85
N GLN A 917 -23.92 24.73 -26.71
CA GLN A 917 -24.72 23.70 -27.39
C GLN A 917 -26.00 23.30 -26.63
N GLN A 918 -26.22 23.83 -25.42
CA GLN A 918 -27.31 23.47 -24.50
C GLN A 918 -27.34 21.99 -24.10
N ASP A 919 -26.19 21.32 -24.13
CA ASP A 919 -26.02 19.92 -23.76
C ASP A 919 -25.94 19.77 -22.23
N THR A 920 -27.11 19.70 -21.58
CA THR A 920 -27.22 19.69 -20.10
C THR A 920 -26.54 18.50 -19.43
N GLU A 921 -26.45 17.35 -20.11
CA GLU A 921 -25.85 16.14 -19.57
C GLU A 921 -24.32 16.24 -19.61
N ARG A 922 -23.77 16.67 -20.75
CA ARG A 922 -22.34 16.97 -20.89
C ARG A 922 -21.89 18.14 -20.01
N VAL A 923 -22.74 19.15 -19.81
CA VAL A 923 -22.49 20.24 -18.84
C VAL A 923 -22.35 19.68 -17.42
N ALA A 924 -23.29 18.84 -16.97
CA ALA A 924 -23.23 18.25 -15.62
C ALA A 924 -21.99 17.35 -15.44
N THR A 925 -21.62 16.56 -16.45
CA THR A 925 -20.41 15.73 -16.44
C THR A 925 -19.14 16.58 -16.40
N LEU A 926 -19.01 17.59 -17.27
CA LEU A 926 -17.80 18.43 -17.33
C LEU A 926 -17.63 19.32 -16.09
N THR A 927 -18.72 19.79 -15.48
CA THR A 927 -18.66 20.47 -14.17
C THR A 927 -18.05 19.55 -13.10
N ARG A 928 -18.52 18.31 -12.97
CA ARG A 928 -17.95 17.32 -12.03
C ARG A 928 -16.48 17.00 -12.33
N SER A 929 -16.09 16.92 -13.61
CA SER A 929 -14.69 16.72 -13.98
C SER A 929 -13.80 17.90 -13.58
N ILE A 930 -14.30 19.14 -13.65
CA ILE A 930 -13.57 20.33 -13.19
C ILE A 930 -13.48 20.36 -11.66
N GLU A 931 -14.57 20.04 -10.95
CA GLU A 931 -14.59 19.90 -9.49
C GLU A 931 -13.58 18.84 -9.00
N ALA A 932 -13.46 17.72 -9.72
CA ALA A 932 -12.46 16.68 -9.43
C ALA A 932 -11.02 17.16 -9.66
N VAL A 933 -10.75 17.92 -10.74
CA VAL A 933 -9.42 18.53 -10.97
C VAL A 933 -9.08 19.56 -9.90
N ASP A 934 -10.03 20.39 -9.46
CA ASP A 934 -9.78 21.36 -8.41
C ASP A 934 -9.53 20.70 -7.05
N ALA A 935 -10.28 19.64 -6.70
CA ALA A 935 -10.02 18.85 -5.50
C ALA A 935 -8.62 18.19 -5.53
N ALA A 936 -8.22 17.64 -6.68
CA ALA A 936 -6.91 17.02 -6.85
C ALA A 936 -5.76 18.05 -6.79
N LYS A 937 -5.89 19.17 -7.51
CA LYS A 937 -4.94 20.28 -7.48
C LYS A 937 -4.73 20.79 -6.07
N LEU A 938 -5.80 20.91 -5.29
CA LEU A 938 -5.74 21.29 -3.88
C LEU A 938 -4.97 20.24 -3.05
N SER A 939 -5.20 18.95 -3.30
CA SER A 939 -4.47 17.85 -2.65
C SER A 939 -2.98 17.87 -2.96
N THR A 940 -2.59 18.03 -4.23
CA THR A 940 -1.17 18.10 -4.63
C THR A 940 -0.48 19.35 -4.09
N GLN A 941 -1.17 20.51 -4.02
CA GLN A 941 -0.62 21.70 -3.35
C GLN A 941 -0.46 21.49 -1.84
N LYS A 942 -1.38 20.76 -1.19
CA LYS A 942 -1.29 20.43 0.24
C LYS A 942 -0.12 19.49 0.51
N ALA A 943 0.04 18.42 -0.27
CA ALA A 943 1.16 17.48 -0.16
C ALA A 943 2.53 18.18 -0.33
N ALA A 944 2.67 19.03 -1.36
CA ALA A 944 3.90 19.79 -1.61
C ALA A 944 4.22 20.87 -0.55
N LEU A 945 3.26 21.26 0.29
CA LEU A 945 3.48 22.09 1.48
C LEU A 945 3.83 21.25 2.72
N PHE A 946 3.26 20.05 2.86
CA PHE A 946 3.65 19.10 3.91
C PHE A 946 5.10 18.64 3.77
N ALA A 947 5.54 18.21 2.58
CA ALA A 947 6.94 17.83 2.36
C ALA A 947 7.94 18.94 2.75
N LYS A 948 7.56 20.22 2.57
CA LYS A 948 8.35 21.38 3.01
C LYS A 948 8.28 21.62 4.51
N LEU A 949 7.13 21.39 5.14
CA LEU A 949 6.96 21.46 6.59
C LEU A 949 7.83 20.40 7.27
N ASP A 950 7.74 19.16 6.81
CA ASP A 950 8.45 18.00 7.36
C ASP A 950 9.97 18.18 7.22
N ALA A 951 10.45 18.67 6.05
CA ALA A 951 11.87 18.99 5.84
C ALA A 951 12.39 20.12 6.76
N VAL A 952 11.60 21.17 7.02
CA VAL A 952 11.98 22.24 7.94
C VAL A 952 11.93 21.77 9.40
N GLN A 953 11.01 20.86 9.75
CA GLN A 953 10.93 20.25 11.08
C GLN A 953 12.08 19.27 11.35
N ALA A 954 12.51 18.49 10.36
CA ALA A 954 13.72 17.65 10.45
C ALA A 954 14.97 18.52 10.71
N LEU A 955 15.16 19.60 9.93
CA LEU A 955 16.26 20.54 10.13
C LEU A 955 16.24 21.24 11.50
N LEU A 956 15.05 21.48 12.07
CA LEU A 956 14.88 22.01 13.43
C LEU A 956 15.28 21.00 14.51
N ALA A 957 15.16 19.69 14.26
CA ALA A 957 15.50 18.62 15.20
C ALA A 957 17.00 18.28 15.22
N GLU A 958 17.71 18.42 14.10
CA GLU A 958 19.14 18.08 13.98
C GLU A 958 20.08 19.18 14.51
N LEU A 959 19.63 20.44 14.52
CA LEU A 959 20.49 21.57 14.87
C LEU A 959 20.62 21.77 16.39
N PRO A 960 21.84 22.03 16.91
CA PRO A 960 22.04 22.31 18.34
C PRO A 960 21.35 23.61 18.75
N ALA A 961 20.78 23.62 19.96
CA ALA A 961 19.92 24.69 20.46
C ALA A 961 20.59 26.08 20.43
N ASN A 962 20.19 26.87 19.43
CA ASN A 962 20.56 28.26 19.22
C ASN A 962 19.27 29.04 18.99
N GLU A 963 18.86 29.81 19.99
CA GLU A 963 17.55 30.47 20.07
C GLU A 963 17.26 31.33 18.82
N ASP A 964 18.26 32.04 18.28
CA ASP A 964 18.14 32.91 17.09
C ASP A 964 17.98 32.14 15.76
N VAL A 965 18.29 30.84 15.74
CA VAL A 965 18.14 29.96 14.57
C VAL A 965 16.85 29.16 14.69
N GLN A 966 16.57 28.61 15.88
CA GLN A 966 15.32 27.93 16.18
C GLN A 966 14.13 28.86 15.95
N ALA A 967 14.15 30.11 16.45
CA ALA A 967 13.08 31.08 16.23
C ALA A 967 12.82 31.42 14.74
N LYS A 968 13.80 31.24 13.85
CA LYS A 968 13.63 31.48 12.39
C LYS A 968 13.12 30.24 11.65
N LEU A 969 13.51 29.05 12.09
CA LEU A 969 12.92 27.80 11.60
C LEU A 969 11.48 27.65 12.09
N GLU A 970 11.20 27.99 13.35
CA GLU A 970 9.85 28.12 13.91
C GLU A 970 9.01 29.13 13.12
N GLN A 971 9.54 30.32 12.80
CA GLN A 971 8.83 31.29 11.94
C GLN A 971 8.54 30.73 10.53
N GLN A 972 9.41 29.88 9.98
CA GLN A 972 9.21 29.22 8.68
C GLN A 972 8.21 28.05 8.77
N VAL A 973 8.17 27.32 9.89
CA VAL A 973 7.12 26.35 10.23
C VAL A 973 5.77 27.05 10.35
N GLU A 974 5.68 28.15 11.10
CA GLU A 974 4.45 28.95 11.22
C GLU A 974 3.96 29.45 9.86
N LYS A 975 4.88 29.91 8.99
CA LYS A 975 4.54 30.32 7.63
C LYS A 975 3.95 29.16 6.80
N LEU A 976 4.59 27.99 6.79
CA LEU A 976 4.13 26.83 6.01
C LEU A 976 2.80 26.28 6.53
N LEU A 977 2.60 26.26 7.85
CA LEU A 977 1.32 25.94 8.48
C LEU A 977 0.23 26.96 8.11
N GLY A 978 0.57 28.25 8.04
CA GLY A 978 -0.35 29.30 7.58
C GLY A 978 -0.69 29.25 6.08
N GLU A 979 0.21 28.71 5.25
CA GLU A 979 -0.05 28.39 3.85
C GLU A 979 -0.95 27.15 3.73
N LEU A 980 -0.73 26.11 4.56
CA LEU A 980 -1.60 24.93 4.64
C LEU A 980 -3.02 25.26 5.14
N GLN A 981 -3.19 26.12 6.15
CA GLN A 981 -4.50 26.61 6.60
C GLN A 981 -5.26 27.31 5.48
N GLN A 982 -4.57 28.13 4.67
CA GLN A 982 -5.21 28.81 3.53
C GLN A 982 -5.69 27.81 2.48
N GLN A 983 -4.93 26.75 2.19
CA GLN A 983 -5.37 25.68 1.30
C GLN A 983 -6.56 24.90 1.89
N GLU A 984 -6.51 24.51 3.16
CA GLU A 984 -7.62 23.76 3.78
C GLU A 984 -8.92 24.57 3.82
N LYS A 985 -8.82 25.90 3.94
CA LYS A 985 -9.96 26.82 3.85
C LYS A 985 -10.65 26.83 2.47
N LEU A 986 -9.94 26.52 1.38
CA LEU A 986 -10.52 26.47 0.03
C LEU A 986 -11.50 25.30 -0.18
N LYS A 987 -11.58 24.35 0.77
CA LYS A 987 -12.58 23.26 0.76
C LYS A 987 -14.00 23.72 1.09
N TYR A 988 -14.16 24.95 1.57
CA TYR A 988 -15.42 25.50 2.08
C TYR A 988 -15.88 26.68 1.22
N ALA A 989 -17.15 26.66 0.83
CA ALA A 989 -17.80 27.79 0.18
C ALA A 989 -18.00 28.95 1.19
N PRO A 990 -18.15 30.21 0.73
CA PRO A 990 -18.24 31.36 1.64
C PRO A 990 -19.46 31.34 2.58
N ASP A 991 -20.53 30.69 2.19
CA ASP A 991 -21.73 30.41 2.98
C ASP A 991 -21.51 29.28 3.99
N GLU A 992 -20.86 28.18 3.61
CA GLU A 992 -20.45 27.12 4.57
C GLU A 992 -19.55 27.67 5.69
N LEU A 993 -18.62 28.58 5.35
CA LEU A 993 -17.78 29.28 6.34
C LEU A 993 -18.61 30.18 7.27
N GLN A 994 -19.69 30.79 6.77
CA GLN A 994 -20.61 31.61 7.58
C GLN A 994 -21.48 30.75 8.50
N GLU A 995 -21.93 29.58 8.05
CA GLU A 995 -22.64 28.61 8.91
C GLU A 995 -21.71 28.04 10.01
N LEU A 996 -20.47 27.70 9.68
CA LEU A 996 -19.47 27.25 10.65
C LEU A 996 -19.18 28.31 11.72
N ALA A 997 -19.12 29.59 11.36
CA ALA A 997 -18.98 30.69 12.31
C ALA A 997 -20.20 30.85 13.22
N ALA A 998 -21.43 30.71 12.69
CA ALA A 998 -22.64 30.77 13.50
C ALA A 998 -22.75 29.59 14.50
N VAL A 999 -22.30 28.40 14.11
CA VAL A 999 -22.19 27.24 15.03
C VAL A 999 -21.08 27.45 16.06
N ALA A 1000 -19.96 28.07 15.70
CA ALA A 1000 -18.91 28.45 16.65
C ALA A 1000 -19.44 29.40 17.75
N ASP A 1001 -20.18 30.44 17.37
CA ASP A 1001 -20.82 31.37 18.32
C ASP A 1001 -21.82 30.65 19.25
N SER A 1002 -22.61 29.69 18.71
CA SER A 1002 -23.50 28.84 19.51
C SER A 1002 -22.71 28.04 20.55
N LEU A 1003 -21.67 27.32 20.12
CA LEU A 1003 -20.83 26.46 20.98
C LEU A 1003 -20.07 27.26 22.06
N ALA A 1004 -19.55 28.45 21.72
CA ALA A 1004 -18.88 29.35 22.66
C ALA A 1004 -19.81 29.91 23.74
N SER A 1005 -21.13 29.91 23.53
CA SER A 1005 -22.12 30.33 24.54
C SER A 1005 -22.40 29.26 25.61
N ILE A 1006 -22.00 28.00 25.37
CA ILE A 1006 -22.22 26.88 26.27
C ILE A 1006 -21.21 26.93 27.42
N THR A 1007 -21.68 27.37 28.59
CA THR A 1007 -20.86 27.55 29.81
C THR A 1007 -21.00 26.41 30.83
N SER A 1008 -21.90 25.46 30.59
CA SER A 1008 -22.07 24.26 31.42
C SER A 1008 -22.64 23.10 30.62
N ILE A 1009 -22.36 21.87 31.07
CA ILE A 1009 -22.87 20.61 30.49
C ILE A 1009 -23.30 19.64 31.60
N PRO A 1010 -24.26 18.73 31.34
CA PRO A 1010 -24.63 17.70 32.31
C PRO A 1010 -23.52 16.66 32.46
N ALA A 1011 -23.06 16.41 33.68
CA ALA A 1011 -21.99 15.43 33.97
C ALA A 1011 -22.42 13.97 33.82
N SER A 1012 -23.72 13.70 33.87
CA SER A 1012 -24.34 12.39 33.66
C SER A 1012 -25.85 12.57 33.42
N ALA A 1013 -26.58 11.47 33.23
CA ALA A 1013 -28.04 11.51 33.15
C ALA A 1013 -28.74 12.02 34.44
N ASP A 1014 -28.07 11.92 35.61
CA ASP A 1014 -28.60 12.34 36.91
C ASP A 1014 -27.89 13.60 37.46
N LEU A 1015 -28.28 14.77 36.92
CA LEU A 1015 -28.40 16.04 37.65
C LEU A 1015 -27.17 16.59 38.39
N ALA A 1016 -26.06 16.76 37.68
CA ALA A 1016 -25.03 17.75 38.05
C ALA A 1016 -24.55 18.50 36.80
N GLU A 1017 -24.67 19.82 36.78
CA GLU A 1017 -24.07 20.68 35.76
C GLU A 1017 -22.60 20.93 36.11
N VAL A 1018 -21.70 20.60 35.19
CA VAL A 1018 -20.27 20.91 35.28
C VAL A 1018 -19.99 22.15 34.45
N PRO A 1019 -19.34 23.19 35.02
CA PRO A 1019 -18.92 24.35 34.25
C PRO A 1019 -17.85 23.93 33.23
N VAL A 1020 -17.96 24.42 32.00
CA VAL A 1020 -16.99 24.19 30.94
C VAL A 1020 -16.63 25.49 30.23
N THR A 1021 -15.40 25.54 29.74
CA THR A 1021 -14.97 26.54 28.77
C THR A 1021 -14.82 25.83 27.43
N ILE A 1022 -15.66 26.20 26.47
CA ILE A 1022 -15.62 25.71 25.09
C ILE A 1022 -15.04 26.82 24.20
N GLN A 1023 -13.90 26.55 23.59
CA GLN A 1023 -13.24 27.40 22.61
C GLN A 1023 -13.34 26.72 21.23
N PRO A 1024 -14.19 27.19 20.32
CA PRO A 1024 -14.17 26.73 18.93
C PRO A 1024 -12.81 26.98 18.27
N LEU A 1025 -12.41 26.06 17.40
CA LEU A 1025 -11.32 26.22 16.46
C LEU A 1025 -11.89 26.34 15.04
N SER A 1026 -11.21 27.11 14.19
CA SER A 1026 -11.54 27.18 12.76
C SER A 1026 -11.39 25.81 12.11
N ALA A 1027 -12.23 25.46 11.13
CA ALA A 1027 -12.20 24.16 10.49
C ALA A 1027 -10.88 23.89 9.73
N GLU A 1028 -10.28 24.95 9.19
CA GLU A 1028 -8.97 24.94 8.54
C GLU A 1028 -7.78 24.72 9.50
N ASN A 1029 -7.99 24.71 10.83
CA ASN A 1029 -6.94 24.39 11.80
C ASN A 1029 -6.72 22.88 11.99
N VAL A 1030 -7.47 22.01 11.29
CA VAL A 1030 -7.21 20.56 11.27
C VAL A 1030 -6.59 20.21 9.92
N LEU A 1031 -5.29 19.94 9.94
CA LEU A 1031 -4.48 19.62 8.77
C LEU A 1031 -4.17 18.11 8.74
N SER A 1032 -3.94 17.57 7.55
CA SER A 1032 -3.54 16.19 7.31
C SER A 1032 -3.00 16.07 5.88
N SER A 1033 -1.92 15.34 5.66
CA SER A 1033 -1.26 15.24 4.35
C SER A 1033 -2.12 14.53 3.31
N ASN A 1034 -2.72 13.40 3.70
CA ASN A 1034 -3.42 12.48 2.80
C ASN A 1034 -4.95 12.41 3.03
N ILE A 1035 -5.47 12.85 4.18
CA ILE A 1035 -6.90 12.78 4.50
C ILE A 1035 -7.60 14.14 4.27
N SER A 1036 -8.77 14.10 3.63
CA SER A 1036 -9.63 15.28 3.45
C SER A 1036 -10.82 15.25 4.40
N ILE A 1037 -10.71 15.97 5.52
CA ILE A 1037 -11.79 16.10 6.50
C ILE A 1037 -12.59 17.37 6.22
N LYS A 1038 -13.88 17.24 5.87
CA LYS A 1038 -14.79 18.39 5.72
C LYS A 1038 -15.73 18.50 6.93
N PHE A 1039 -15.54 19.56 7.70
CA PHE A 1039 -16.28 19.78 8.94
C PHE A 1039 -17.65 20.42 8.67
N ALA A 1040 -18.71 19.77 9.16
CA ALA A 1040 -20.07 20.33 9.14
C ALA A 1040 -20.40 21.15 10.41
N ALA A 1041 -19.47 21.19 11.37
CA ALA A 1041 -19.44 22.00 12.58
C ALA A 1041 -17.97 22.14 13.03
N PRO A 1042 -17.55 23.26 13.63
CA PRO A 1042 -16.15 23.48 14.00
C PRO A 1042 -15.66 22.45 15.04
N PRO A 1043 -14.37 22.05 14.98
CA PRO A 1043 -13.66 21.48 16.12
C PRO A 1043 -13.73 22.40 17.36
N VAL A 1044 -13.56 21.84 18.55
CA VAL A 1044 -13.58 22.62 19.81
C VAL A 1044 -12.51 22.16 20.78
N ILE A 1045 -11.93 23.09 21.54
CA ILE A 1045 -11.18 22.80 22.76
C ILE A 1045 -12.14 22.94 23.94
N ILE A 1046 -12.21 21.92 24.79
CA ILE A 1046 -13.04 21.90 26.01
C ILE A 1046 -12.12 21.64 27.18
N ASN A 1047 -12.04 22.59 28.11
CA ASN A 1047 -11.19 22.52 29.31
C ASN A 1047 -9.71 22.12 29.03
N GLY A 1048 -9.17 22.49 27.86
CA GLY A 1048 -7.80 22.19 27.43
C GLY A 1048 -7.60 20.90 26.61
N GLN A 1049 -8.66 20.13 26.36
CA GLN A 1049 -8.64 18.95 25.47
C GLN A 1049 -9.31 19.26 24.13
N ALA A 1050 -8.76 18.79 23.02
CA ALA A 1050 -9.38 18.93 21.69
C ALA A 1050 -10.44 17.86 21.44
N TYR A 1051 -11.58 18.26 20.88
CA TYR A 1051 -12.70 17.41 20.48
C TYR A 1051 -13.10 17.70 19.03
N LEU A 1052 -13.39 16.63 18.28
CA LEU A 1052 -13.91 16.73 16.92
C LEU A 1052 -15.39 16.27 16.87
N PRO A 1053 -16.22 16.84 15.97
CA PRO A 1053 -17.54 16.29 15.69
C PRO A 1053 -17.37 14.93 15.01
N ILE A 1054 -17.79 13.86 15.68
CA ILE A 1054 -17.43 12.47 15.32
C ILE A 1054 -17.83 12.10 13.90
N ARG A 1055 -18.96 12.62 13.42
CA ARG A 1055 -19.47 12.37 12.07
C ARG A 1055 -18.52 12.88 10.99
N SER A 1056 -18.11 14.15 11.06
CA SER A 1056 -17.22 14.77 10.07
C SER A 1056 -15.89 14.05 9.93
N VAL A 1057 -15.36 13.52 11.03
CA VAL A 1057 -14.14 12.71 11.02
C VAL A 1057 -14.43 11.36 10.38
N SER A 1058 -15.38 10.61 10.94
CA SER A 1058 -15.57 9.19 10.64
C SER A 1058 -16.07 8.95 9.21
N GLU A 1059 -16.93 9.82 8.68
CA GLU A 1059 -17.42 9.72 7.29
C GLU A 1059 -16.29 10.00 6.28
N SER A 1060 -15.30 10.85 6.63
CA SER A 1060 -14.07 11.03 5.83
C SER A 1060 -13.12 9.82 5.85
N PHE A 1061 -13.35 8.84 6.73
CA PHE A 1061 -12.70 7.51 6.70
C PHE A 1061 -13.63 6.40 6.17
N GLY A 1062 -14.72 6.77 5.49
CA GLY A 1062 -15.69 5.81 4.94
C GLY A 1062 -16.55 5.10 5.98
N ALA A 1063 -16.50 5.50 7.25
CA ALA A 1063 -17.26 4.86 8.32
C ALA A 1063 -18.72 5.32 8.34
N ALA A 1064 -19.64 4.38 8.53
CA ALA A 1064 -21.04 4.69 8.84
C ALA A 1064 -21.19 5.19 10.29
N VAL A 1065 -22.01 6.21 10.52
CA VAL A 1065 -22.21 6.82 11.85
C VAL A 1065 -23.69 6.82 12.25
N ASP A 1066 -24.07 5.81 13.03
CA ASP A 1066 -25.40 5.66 13.61
C ASP A 1066 -25.50 6.31 15.00
N TRP A 1067 -26.72 6.65 15.42
CA TRP A 1067 -27.01 7.33 16.68
C TRP A 1067 -28.29 6.80 17.31
N ASP A 1068 -28.16 6.19 18.48
CA ASP A 1068 -29.29 5.74 19.31
C ASP A 1068 -29.69 6.84 20.31
N PRO A 1069 -30.86 7.49 20.13
CA PRO A 1069 -31.35 8.52 21.04
C PRO A 1069 -31.98 7.99 22.34
N GLU A 1070 -32.27 6.68 22.45
CA GLU A 1070 -32.77 6.08 23.70
C GLU A 1070 -31.63 5.78 24.68
N SER A 1071 -30.48 5.33 24.18
CA SER A 1071 -29.27 5.07 24.98
C SER A 1071 -28.27 6.24 25.02
N LEU A 1072 -28.46 7.25 24.16
CA LEU A 1072 -27.50 8.34 23.91
C LEU A 1072 -26.12 7.80 23.48
N THR A 1073 -26.11 6.84 22.56
CA THR A 1073 -24.91 6.17 22.07
C THR A 1073 -24.68 6.48 20.59
N VAL A 1074 -23.50 6.98 20.25
CA VAL A 1074 -23.01 7.01 18.86
C VAL A 1074 -22.30 5.70 18.55
N THR A 1075 -22.56 5.15 17.36
CA THR A 1075 -21.89 3.97 16.82
C THR A 1075 -21.23 4.34 15.50
N VAL A 1076 -19.91 4.32 15.47
CA VAL A 1076 -19.11 4.40 14.24
C VAL A 1076 -18.74 2.98 13.82
N SER A 1077 -19.08 2.61 12.59
CA SER A 1077 -18.75 1.32 11.99
C SER A 1077 -18.00 1.53 10.69
N THR A 1078 -16.71 1.16 10.66
CA THR A 1078 -16.04 0.79 9.41
C THR A 1078 -16.27 -0.70 9.15
N GLU A 1079 -15.81 -1.21 8.01
CA GLU A 1079 -15.74 -2.65 7.70
C GLU A 1079 -14.77 -3.42 8.62
N TYR A 1080 -14.10 -2.72 9.54
CA TYR A 1080 -12.92 -3.18 10.27
C TYR A 1080 -13.00 -2.98 11.80
N THR A 1081 -13.71 -1.94 12.24
CA THR A 1081 -13.73 -1.46 13.63
C THR A 1081 -15.12 -0.92 13.93
N THR A 1082 -15.73 -1.38 15.03
CA THR A 1082 -16.95 -0.78 15.58
C THR A 1082 -16.62 -0.02 16.86
N ILE A 1083 -16.65 1.32 16.79
CA ILE A 1083 -16.49 2.21 17.94
C ILE A 1083 -17.88 2.59 18.46
N THR A 1084 -18.22 2.21 19.68
CA THR A 1084 -19.43 2.73 20.36
C THR A 1084 -19.04 3.62 21.53
N SER A 1085 -19.64 4.81 21.60
CA SER A 1085 -19.43 5.72 22.73
C SER A 1085 -20.74 6.34 23.17
N SER A 1086 -20.94 6.46 24.48
CA SER A 1086 -22.17 7.01 25.07
C SER A 1086 -21.92 8.39 25.67
N ILE A 1087 -22.88 9.29 25.51
CA ILE A 1087 -22.74 10.67 25.96
C ILE A 1087 -22.57 10.73 27.48
N ASN A 1088 -21.65 11.59 27.92
CA ASN A 1088 -21.23 11.77 29.31
C ASN A 1088 -20.61 10.50 29.94
N GLN A 1089 -20.13 9.53 29.14
CA GLN A 1089 -19.34 8.39 29.61
C GLN A 1089 -17.87 8.52 29.20
N VAL A 1090 -16.96 8.28 30.14
CA VAL A 1090 -15.50 8.14 29.90
C VAL A 1090 -15.10 6.71 29.54
N THR A 1091 -16.06 5.88 29.13
CA THR A 1091 -15.83 4.52 28.65
C THR A 1091 -16.56 4.34 27.33
N ALA A 1092 -15.79 4.28 26.26
CA ALA A 1092 -16.21 3.83 24.94
C ALA A 1092 -15.87 2.34 24.78
N TYR A 1093 -16.22 1.76 23.63
CA TYR A 1093 -15.85 0.40 23.26
C TYR A 1093 -15.33 0.38 21.83
N ILE A 1094 -14.22 -0.32 21.59
CA ILE A 1094 -13.72 -0.63 20.25
C ILE A 1094 -13.88 -2.15 20.07
N ASP A 1095 -14.62 -2.59 19.06
CA ASP A 1095 -14.98 -4.00 18.83
C ASP A 1095 -15.58 -4.70 20.07
N GLY A 1096 -16.35 -3.92 20.86
CA GLY A 1096 -16.94 -4.36 22.12
C GLY A 1096 -15.96 -4.44 23.31
N GLN A 1097 -14.67 -4.15 23.13
CA GLN A 1097 -13.70 -4.04 24.22
C GLN A 1097 -13.77 -2.64 24.86
N PRO A 1098 -14.06 -2.51 26.17
CA PRO A 1098 -14.19 -1.21 26.82
C PRO A 1098 -12.83 -0.51 26.97
N VAL A 1099 -12.73 0.68 26.37
CA VAL A 1099 -11.59 1.60 26.39
C VAL A 1099 -11.96 2.82 27.25
N VAL A 1100 -11.06 3.20 28.16
CA VAL A 1100 -11.20 4.45 28.92
C VAL A 1100 -10.65 5.58 28.06
N ILE A 1101 -11.42 6.67 27.94
CA ILE A 1101 -11.10 7.79 27.05
C ILE A 1101 -10.82 9.07 27.86
N ASP A 1102 -9.87 9.87 27.40
CA ASP A 1102 -9.30 11.04 28.12
C ASP A 1102 -10.36 12.07 28.59
N GLY A 1103 -11.51 12.11 27.93
CA GLY A 1103 -12.69 12.85 28.37
C GLY A 1103 -13.97 12.24 27.77
N PRO A 1104 -15.14 12.50 28.37
CA PRO A 1104 -16.37 11.85 27.93
C PRO A 1104 -16.81 12.34 26.54
N SER A 1105 -17.52 11.52 25.78
CA SER A 1105 -18.19 11.99 24.56
C SER A 1105 -19.35 12.94 24.92
N LEU A 1106 -19.52 14.03 24.19
CA LEU A 1106 -20.44 15.13 24.53
C LEU A 1106 -21.44 15.42 23.42
N LEU A 1107 -22.66 15.82 23.78
CA LEU A 1107 -23.68 16.28 22.84
C LEU A 1107 -23.77 17.81 22.93
N LEU A 1108 -23.25 18.51 21.91
CA LEU A 1108 -23.15 19.97 21.84
C LEU A 1108 -23.83 20.46 20.55
N ASP A 1109 -24.70 21.46 20.64
CA ASP A 1109 -25.49 21.98 19.50
C ASP A 1109 -26.19 20.87 18.67
N GLY A 1110 -26.67 19.81 19.36
CA GLY A 1110 -27.31 18.65 18.73
C GLY A 1110 -26.35 17.67 18.03
N ARG A 1111 -25.04 17.84 18.16
CA ARG A 1111 -23.99 17.06 17.47
C ARG A 1111 -23.09 16.35 18.48
N THR A 1112 -22.65 15.14 18.16
CA THR A 1112 -21.75 14.37 19.04
C THR A 1112 -20.29 14.74 18.80
N TYR A 1113 -19.63 15.19 19.86
CA TYR A 1113 -18.22 15.51 19.93
C TYR A 1113 -17.48 14.43 20.74
N VAL A 1114 -16.29 14.04 20.27
CA VAL A 1114 -15.43 13.05 20.93
C VAL A 1114 -13.99 13.56 21.04
N PRO A 1115 -13.20 13.11 22.05
CA PRO A 1115 -11.81 13.52 22.16
C PRO A 1115 -11.03 13.14 20.90
N LEU A 1116 -10.26 14.10 20.38
CA LEU A 1116 -9.45 13.97 19.18
C LEU A 1116 -8.56 12.72 19.21
N ARG A 1117 -7.76 12.58 20.28
CA ARG A 1117 -6.85 11.43 20.46
C ARG A 1117 -7.59 10.10 20.37
N PHE A 1118 -8.72 9.96 21.06
CA PHE A 1118 -9.49 8.72 21.06
C PHE A 1118 -9.98 8.33 19.66
N ILE A 1119 -10.56 9.26 18.90
CA ILE A 1119 -11.06 8.92 17.56
C ILE A 1119 -9.92 8.66 16.57
N SER A 1120 -8.81 9.40 16.66
CA SER A 1120 -7.62 9.17 15.83
C SER A 1120 -6.95 7.82 16.13
N GLU A 1121 -6.64 7.51 17.40
CA GLU A 1121 -6.03 6.24 17.81
C GLU A 1121 -6.93 5.03 17.47
N SER A 1122 -8.25 5.17 17.62
CA SER A 1122 -9.22 4.12 17.26
C SER A 1122 -9.30 3.85 15.75
N LEU A 1123 -8.84 4.79 14.93
CA LEU A 1123 -8.73 4.69 13.47
C LEU A 1123 -7.28 4.42 13.01
N GLY A 1124 -6.32 4.35 13.94
CA GLY A 1124 -4.91 4.05 13.66
C GLY A 1124 -4.05 5.24 13.23
N LEU A 1125 -4.38 6.46 13.67
CA LEU A 1125 -3.80 7.71 13.17
C LEU A 1125 -2.98 8.45 14.23
N GLY A 1126 -1.89 9.09 13.80
CA GLY A 1126 -1.08 10.01 14.60
C GLY A 1126 -1.72 11.40 14.73
N VAL A 1127 -1.38 12.13 15.81
CA VAL A 1127 -1.87 13.49 16.07
C VAL A 1127 -0.78 14.33 16.73
N ASP A 1128 -0.43 15.46 16.11
CA ASP A 1128 0.37 16.55 16.69
C ASP A 1128 -0.49 17.81 16.94
N TRP A 1129 0.01 18.73 17.77
CA TRP A 1129 -0.67 19.96 18.18
C TRP A 1129 0.33 21.14 18.25
N ASN A 1130 0.29 22.00 17.23
CA ASN A 1130 0.99 23.28 17.28
C ASN A 1130 0.20 24.26 18.15
N ALA A 1131 0.70 24.48 19.38
CA ALA A 1131 0.04 25.33 20.37
C ALA A 1131 0.07 26.84 20.03
N ALA A 1132 1.05 27.31 19.25
CA ALA A 1132 1.19 28.73 18.90
C ALA A 1132 0.12 29.17 17.89
N MET A 1133 -0.13 28.34 16.87
CA MET A 1133 -1.13 28.60 15.82
C MET A 1133 -2.50 27.95 16.11
N GLN A 1134 -2.60 27.17 17.18
CA GLN A 1134 -3.77 26.35 17.53
C GLN A 1134 -4.16 25.34 16.42
N ILE A 1135 -3.17 24.65 15.84
CA ILE A 1135 -3.34 23.71 14.73
C ILE A 1135 -3.21 22.26 15.21
N ILE A 1136 -4.14 21.42 14.75
CA ILE A 1136 -4.09 19.96 14.85
C ILE A 1136 -3.51 19.42 13.53
N GLN A 1137 -2.48 18.59 13.61
CA GLN A 1137 -1.93 17.86 12.45
C GLN A 1137 -2.22 16.36 12.63
N ILE A 1138 -2.87 15.73 11.65
CA ILE A 1138 -3.24 14.31 11.67
C ILE A 1138 -2.40 13.58 10.63
N THR A 1139 -1.62 12.61 11.08
CA THR A 1139 -0.75 11.74 10.27
C THR A 1139 -1.25 10.31 10.25
N TYR A 1140 -0.70 9.49 9.36
CA TYR A 1140 -0.90 8.05 9.27
C TYR A 1140 0.33 7.32 9.83
#